data_AF-A0A2R6G567-F1
#
_entry.id   AF-A0A2R6G567-F1
#
_cell.length_a   1.000
_cell.length_b   1.000
_cell.length_c   1.000
_cell.angle_alpha   90.00
_cell.angle_beta   90.00
_cell.angle_gamma   90.00
#
_symmetry.space_group_name_H-M   'P 1'
#
loop_
_entity.id
_entity.type
_entity.pdbx_description
1 polymer ?
#
loop_
_entity_poly.entity_id
_entity_poly.type
_entity_poly.pdbx_seq_one_letter_code
_entity_poly.pdbx_strand_id
1 'polypeptide(L)'
;MGVSGLFVKAYDEDLVYDDLLGTATTDEDGRFEIDCAGPDFQEFLEAGPEVYLKVYGADRETLLHESDDSVGVDTGGPDGEFDVRVPHESLREHAPDREVRLVGKGGRPREDYDVGESLAVEFDGLPPAASAEIAVDVDGERQFTSRVRADADGHVPATTVWPQMGLESDEGEPLTVEESRDQWAGREVEITVGVDDETPFERSFQFPDRFERPQVLSVDEAGRLANGFEVGTADAVVQGVNAPFEGEAQVYMVERQVDWRPGDRIDPVTLADGSSAVTEIEVEDGAFTATVAAADLLDPGAYDFVVRNVRYGYEDDEDPRLREDDLVTRAVTGLVVREEFQASKPILGGCTNKQPISGRKLHTSPYFRYGDTFQVGEDVWAALDPDGIDPNLHGKMAAFYVVENKDGSEWSSDPSLTHISDLGGSSGVTVAKTQSQCINANAFELWPNASRTGEFDIVADFGNDATDAASFSSDGTYDMPTDVIDGYVAPGFRVIEDPTTETSYSHAGTYEYDSGSVDVEDASGNEVTVAKKAVVYFPADAAGKTDPSQVSSGQSSYPVVVVAHGNSGYTNSYRGYDYLLEHLARNGFIAASYHMNPGMKGQDRAELAFEHLDELQADFGSTMENNVGVLGHSRGGEAAAIVPRLNHQRGHGWNVEATVSLAPTDTYTTETIRSPWETPYLVVYGSLDGDVAGGYNSPMETGFALYDRATDEEKSMVFVYGASHGRFNTVWGDVDLDAGMGFTIGPGEKAKAISMDAHKKVLTGYGTAFFRRHLRGESQFRGAFSGEWIPAAVEAADGGDVDLYVQYQDPAGEVVDDFEETHTPTSWQNSAIGGTVDHAGTLPDDPTEDELYDVDDRSPHVTSGLLLEWDDASDELQFTVPSGHRDVTGYDAVSFRVTQKVGSPANPAGEQDLYVALEDGSGTVRQTKVSAFDAIPEPYERYYDRFTKSAMNTVRVPLDAFVIKVPGPDAVDLTDVREVSFEFEREPTGEIEIDSVEFTD
;
A
#
# COMPACT_ATOMS: atom_id res chain seq x y z
N MET A 1 -0.74 24.71 11.36
CA MET A 1 -0.23 25.93 10.69
C MET A 1 0.88 26.56 11.50
N GLY A 2 2.00 26.96 10.86
CA GLY A 2 3.12 27.60 11.54
C GLY A 2 2.88 29.09 11.87
N VAL A 3 3.28 29.51 13.07
CA VAL A 3 3.05 30.88 13.56
C VAL A 3 4.37 31.63 13.62
N SER A 4 4.50 32.69 12.82
CA SER A 4 5.73 33.47 12.74
C SER A 4 5.96 34.40 13.94
N GLY A 5 7.24 34.61 14.27
CA GLY A 5 7.66 35.62 15.25
C GLY A 5 7.43 35.24 16.72
N LEU A 6 7.04 34.00 17.00
CA LEU A 6 6.96 33.46 18.36
C LEU A 6 8.36 33.21 18.90
N PHE A 7 8.56 33.46 20.19
CA PHE A 7 9.84 33.24 20.85
C PHE A 7 9.81 31.94 21.63
N VAL A 8 10.59 30.96 21.18
CA VAL A 8 10.64 29.61 21.76
C VAL A 8 11.86 29.49 22.66
N LYS A 9 11.69 28.88 23.82
CA LYS A 9 12.77 28.48 24.73
C LYS A 9 12.71 26.98 24.95
N ALA A 10 13.83 26.31 24.77
CA ALA A 10 13.99 24.91 25.11
C ALA A 10 14.68 24.75 26.46
N TYR A 11 14.14 23.86 27.27
CA TYR A 11 14.63 23.52 28.60
C TYR A 11 14.92 22.02 28.66
N ASP A 12 15.94 21.64 29.40
CA ASP A 12 16.16 20.27 29.86
C ASP A 12 15.51 20.10 31.24
N GLU A 13 14.65 19.11 31.41
CA GLU A 13 13.99 18.86 32.70
C GLU A 13 14.93 18.14 33.67
N ASP A 14 15.57 18.91 34.56
CA ASP A 14 16.46 18.39 35.60
C ASP A 14 15.75 18.18 36.95
N LEU A 15 16.23 17.20 37.73
CA LEU A 15 15.76 16.91 39.10
C LEU A 15 15.86 18.08 40.11
N VAL A 16 16.58 19.17 39.81
CA VAL A 16 16.85 20.28 40.75
C VAL A 16 16.60 21.67 40.18
N TYR A 17 17.02 21.97 38.95
CA TYR A 17 16.76 23.23 38.23
C TYR A 17 16.88 23.01 36.73
N ASP A 18 15.80 23.26 35.99
CA ASP A 18 15.76 23.09 34.53
C ASP A 18 16.76 24.02 33.82
N ASP A 19 17.62 23.44 32.98
CA ASP A 19 18.64 24.16 32.22
C ASP A 19 18.11 24.67 30.86
N LEU A 20 18.38 25.93 30.54
CA LEU A 20 17.97 26.51 29.25
C LEU A 20 18.93 26.04 28.14
N LEU A 21 18.47 25.10 27.33
CA LEU A 21 19.22 24.53 26.19
C LEU A 21 19.44 25.54 25.07
N GLY A 22 18.43 26.35 24.78
CA GLY A 22 18.53 27.37 23.75
C GLY A 22 17.23 28.12 23.51
N THR A 23 17.28 29.06 22.57
CA THR A 23 16.13 29.88 22.21
C THR A 23 16.10 30.13 20.72
N ALA A 24 14.92 30.12 20.13
CA ALA A 24 14.72 30.47 18.73
C ALA A 24 13.57 31.46 18.56
N THR A 25 13.46 32.02 17.38
CA THR A 25 12.26 32.75 16.95
C THR A 25 11.75 32.05 15.72
N THR A 26 10.45 31.77 15.69
CA THR A 26 9.85 31.08 14.55
C THR A 26 9.92 31.94 13.28
N ASP A 27 10.18 31.30 12.15
CA ASP A 27 10.27 31.94 10.83
C ASP A 27 8.87 32.20 10.22
N GLU A 28 8.80 32.58 8.94
CA GLU A 28 7.52 32.89 8.26
C GLU A 28 6.57 31.66 8.21
N ASP A 29 7.14 30.45 8.22
CA ASP A 29 6.42 29.18 8.19
C ASP A 29 6.26 28.56 9.60
N GLY A 30 6.55 29.33 10.65
CA GLY A 30 6.48 28.88 12.04
C GLY A 30 7.58 27.93 12.49
N ARG A 31 8.56 27.63 11.63
CA ARG A 31 9.66 26.71 11.92
C ARG A 31 10.69 27.40 12.79
N PHE A 32 11.38 26.62 13.61
CA PHE A 32 12.45 27.12 14.45
C PHE A 32 13.53 26.06 14.62
N GLU A 33 14.78 26.50 14.69
CA GLU A 33 15.93 25.62 14.90
C GLU A 33 16.64 26.08 16.17
N ILE A 34 16.91 25.16 17.08
CA ILE A 34 17.70 25.40 18.28
C ILE A 34 18.95 24.54 18.20
N ASP A 35 20.05 25.17 17.79
CA ASP A 35 21.37 24.56 17.80
C ASP A 35 21.86 24.34 19.24
N CYS A 36 21.72 23.10 19.72
CA CYS A 36 22.27 22.67 21.00
C CYS A 36 23.67 22.09 20.79
N ALA A 37 24.72 22.80 21.19
CA ALA A 37 26.11 22.30 21.12
C ALA A 37 26.91 22.65 22.37
N GLY A 38 27.26 21.65 23.19
CA GLY A 38 28.14 21.89 24.34
C GLY A 38 28.05 20.86 25.46
N PRO A 39 28.86 21.03 26.53
CA PRO A 39 28.88 20.16 27.71
C PRO A 39 27.59 20.19 28.54
N ASP A 40 26.66 21.12 28.25
CA ASP A 40 25.33 21.19 28.87
C ASP A 40 24.39 20.08 28.35
N PHE A 41 24.76 19.41 27.24
CA PHE A 41 24.12 18.18 26.74
C PHE A 41 24.79 16.91 27.33
N GLN A 42 25.74 17.07 28.27
CA GLN A 42 26.54 16.01 28.90
C GLN A 42 26.65 16.23 30.42
N GLU A 43 25.52 16.34 31.12
CA GLU A 43 25.50 16.22 32.58
C GLU A 43 25.66 14.73 32.98
N PHE A 44 26.43 14.48 34.05
CA PHE A 44 27.06 13.19 34.38
C PHE A 44 26.08 12.09 34.88
N LEU A 45 24.76 12.28 34.74
CA LEU A 45 23.74 11.40 35.32
C LEU A 45 22.50 11.11 34.45
N GLU A 46 22.33 11.69 33.25
CA GLU A 46 21.16 11.44 32.39
C GLU A 46 21.55 11.08 30.95
N ALA A 47 20.69 10.29 30.28
CA ALA A 47 21.01 9.54 29.06
C ALA A 47 20.41 10.16 27.77
N GLY A 48 20.07 11.45 27.84
CA GLY A 48 19.48 12.27 26.78
C GLY A 48 18.62 13.35 27.44
N PRO A 49 18.48 14.55 26.84
CA PRO A 49 17.73 15.63 27.48
C PRO A 49 16.23 15.37 27.44
N GLU A 50 15.54 15.59 28.57
CA GLU A 50 14.08 15.64 28.64
C GLU A 50 13.65 17.05 28.24
N VAL A 51 13.63 17.29 26.92
CA VAL A 51 13.39 18.63 26.39
C VAL A 51 11.93 18.99 26.56
N TYR A 52 11.63 20.13 27.17
CA TYR A 52 10.31 20.74 27.12
C TYR A 52 10.42 22.20 26.65
N LEU A 53 9.36 22.71 26.05
CA LEU A 53 9.37 24.03 25.43
C LEU A 53 8.42 25.02 26.09
N LYS A 54 8.88 26.26 26.16
CA LYS A 54 8.05 27.43 26.48
C LYS A 54 7.97 28.35 25.28
N VAL A 55 6.76 28.52 24.76
CA VAL A 55 6.45 29.40 23.63
C VAL A 55 5.90 30.72 24.16
N TYR A 56 6.58 31.81 23.82
CA TYR A 56 6.23 33.17 24.18
C TYR A 56 5.78 33.96 22.95
N GLY A 57 5.01 35.03 23.19
CA GLY A 57 4.69 36.02 22.15
C GLY A 57 5.93 36.77 21.68
N ALA A 58 5.75 37.59 20.65
CA ALA A 58 6.81 38.41 20.06
C ALA A 58 7.44 39.41 21.06
N ASP A 59 6.72 39.72 22.14
CA ASP A 59 7.22 40.52 23.28
C ASP A 59 8.25 39.79 24.16
N ARG A 60 8.40 38.47 23.98
CA ARG A 60 9.27 37.55 24.73
C ARG A 60 8.99 37.46 26.23
N GLU A 61 7.86 38.03 26.68
CA GLU A 61 7.45 38.10 28.09
C GLU A 61 6.15 37.35 28.33
N THR A 62 5.22 37.41 27.38
CA THR A 62 3.92 36.75 27.47
C THR A 62 4.06 35.27 27.12
N LEU A 63 3.99 34.39 28.12
CA LEU A 63 3.91 32.95 27.91
C LEU A 63 2.57 32.63 27.22
N LEU A 64 2.66 32.02 26.04
CA LEU A 64 1.50 31.56 25.27
C LEU A 64 1.24 30.08 25.56
N HIS A 65 2.29 29.26 25.56
CA HIS A 65 2.16 27.82 25.77
C HIS A 65 3.41 27.22 26.41
N GLU A 66 3.22 26.14 27.14
CA GLU A 66 4.24 25.29 27.75
C GLU A 66 3.84 23.87 27.41
N SER A 67 4.75 23.07 26.86
CA SER A 67 4.47 21.67 26.58
C SER A 67 4.36 20.92 27.91
N ASP A 68 3.26 20.19 28.12
CA ASP A 68 2.93 19.56 29.41
C ASP A 68 3.69 18.23 29.67
N ASP A 69 4.46 17.72 28.69
CA ASP A 69 5.38 16.57 28.76
C ASP A 69 6.65 16.84 27.92
N SER A 70 7.74 16.09 28.14
CA SER A 70 8.95 16.19 27.29
C SER A 70 8.60 15.89 25.83
N VAL A 71 8.99 16.78 24.92
CA VAL A 71 8.81 16.57 23.48
C VAL A 71 9.73 15.43 23.07
N GLY A 72 9.14 14.27 22.77
CA GLY A 72 9.88 13.07 22.36
C GLY A 72 10.72 13.37 21.12
N VAL A 73 12.03 13.52 21.31
CA VAL A 73 12.97 13.77 20.21
C VAL A 73 13.20 12.44 19.49
N ASP A 74 12.73 12.32 18.25
CA ASP A 74 13.12 11.20 17.39
C ASP A 74 14.61 11.35 17.04
N THR A 75 15.45 10.46 17.56
CA THR A 75 16.93 10.57 17.49
C THR A 75 17.55 9.69 16.41
N GLY A 76 16.80 9.38 15.35
CA GLY A 76 17.27 8.63 14.18
C GLY A 76 18.45 9.28 13.40
N GLY A 77 18.88 10.50 13.78
CA GLY A 77 19.99 11.24 13.19
C GLY A 77 20.54 12.34 14.13
N PRO A 78 21.51 13.16 13.67
CA PRO A 78 22.04 14.30 14.43
C PRO A 78 21.04 15.44 14.63
N ASP A 79 19.93 15.42 13.90
CA ASP A 79 18.85 16.40 13.91
C ASP A 79 17.56 15.69 14.33
N GLY A 80 16.86 16.23 15.33
CA GLY A 80 15.55 15.72 15.78
C GLY A 80 14.47 16.75 15.48
N GLU A 81 13.43 16.34 14.74
CA GLU A 81 12.27 17.18 14.42
C GLU A 81 11.10 16.83 15.33
N PHE A 82 10.35 17.83 15.79
CA PHE A 82 9.13 17.65 16.57
C PHE A 82 8.21 18.87 16.43
N ASP A 83 6.90 18.65 16.54
CA ASP A 83 5.90 19.71 16.43
C ASP A 83 5.43 20.20 17.80
N VAL A 84 5.26 21.52 17.94
CA VAL A 84 4.73 22.15 19.15
C VAL A 84 3.30 22.59 18.91
N ARG A 85 2.34 21.78 19.35
CA ARG A 85 0.91 22.07 19.21
C ARG A 85 0.47 23.13 20.22
N VAL A 86 0.47 24.40 19.81
CA VAL A 86 -0.02 25.51 20.63
C VAL A 86 -1.53 25.70 20.43
N PRO A 87 -2.37 25.67 21.47
CA PRO A 87 -3.80 25.95 21.34
C PRO A 87 -4.04 27.33 20.73
N HIS A 88 -4.89 27.43 19.69
CA HIS A 88 -5.15 28.67 18.96
C HIS A 88 -5.58 29.83 19.89
N GLU A 89 -6.42 29.55 20.88
CA GLU A 89 -6.85 30.55 21.88
C GLU A 89 -5.70 31.11 22.73
N SER A 90 -4.64 30.34 22.90
CA SER A 90 -3.45 30.72 23.66
C SER A 90 -2.55 31.70 22.89
N LEU A 91 -2.60 31.70 21.56
CA LEU A 91 -1.81 32.59 20.70
C LEU A 91 -2.26 34.06 20.76
N ARG A 92 -3.51 34.32 21.15
CA ARG A 92 -4.11 35.65 21.30
C ARG A 92 -3.93 36.50 20.02
N GLU A 93 -3.20 37.62 20.12
CA GLU A 93 -2.92 38.53 18.99
C GLU A 93 -1.91 37.98 17.98
N HIS A 94 -1.26 36.85 18.29
CA HIS A 94 -0.36 36.11 17.40
C HIS A 94 -1.07 34.95 16.71
N ALA A 95 -2.35 34.72 17.00
CA ALA A 95 -3.13 33.73 16.27
C ALA A 95 -3.11 34.13 14.78
N PRO A 96 -2.83 33.19 13.86
CA PRO A 96 -2.85 33.50 12.44
C PRO A 96 -4.23 34.06 12.08
N ASP A 97 -4.23 35.11 11.26
CA ASP A 97 -5.48 35.65 10.73
C ASP A 97 -6.16 34.55 9.91
N ARG A 98 -7.46 34.38 10.12
CA ARG A 98 -8.23 33.48 9.28
C ARG A 98 -8.25 34.00 7.86
N GLU A 99 -7.76 33.21 6.93
CA GLU A 99 -7.65 33.60 5.54
C GLU A 99 -8.29 32.55 4.65
N VAL A 100 -9.15 32.99 3.74
CA VAL A 100 -9.59 32.16 2.60
C VAL A 100 -8.96 32.70 1.35
N ARG A 101 -8.24 31.81 0.67
CA ARG A 101 -7.62 32.08 -0.61
C ARG A 101 -8.38 31.31 -1.68
N LEU A 102 -8.70 32.01 -2.77
CA LEU A 102 -9.08 31.32 -3.99
C LEU A 102 -7.78 30.97 -4.71
N VAL A 103 -7.65 29.73 -5.15
CA VAL A 103 -6.40 29.20 -5.70
C VAL A 103 -6.65 28.73 -7.13
N GLY A 104 -5.76 29.13 -8.04
CA GLY A 104 -5.81 28.70 -9.44
C GLY A 104 -4.76 27.67 -9.78
N LYS A 105 -4.62 27.37 -11.08
CA LYS A 105 -3.66 26.42 -11.63
C LYS A 105 -2.25 26.61 -11.04
N GLY A 106 -1.73 25.58 -10.36
CA GLY A 106 -0.39 25.54 -9.75
C GLY A 106 -0.29 26.12 -8.34
N GLY A 107 -1.37 26.13 -7.56
CA GLY A 107 -1.35 26.48 -6.14
C GLY A 107 -1.18 27.98 -5.85
N ARG A 108 -1.35 28.86 -6.85
CA ARG A 108 -1.16 30.30 -6.68
C ARG A 108 -2.47 30.99 -6.34
N PRO A 109 -2.51 31.94 -5.38
CA PRO A 109 -3.67 32.76 -5.11
C PRO A 109 -4.20 33.47 -6.36
N ARG A 110 -5.52 33.57 -6.48
CA ARG A 110 -6.23 34.17 -7.61
C ARG A 110 -7.35 35.09 -7.16
N GLU A 111 -7.61 36.09 -8.00
CA GLU A 111 -8.71 37.04 -7.84
C GLU A 111 -9.64 37.09 -9.07
N ASP A 112 -9.27 36.41 -10.17
CA ASP A 112 -10.02 36.37 -11.43
C ASP A 112 -9.84 35.02 -12.14
N TYR A 113 -10.85 34.60 -12.91
CA TYR A 113 -10.92 33.29 -13.59
C TYR A 113 -11.48 33.43 -15.01
N ASP A 114 -10.94 32.65 -15.95
CA ASP A 114 -11.50 32.44 -17.28
C ASP A 114 -12.39 31.19 -17.28
N VAL A 115 -13.41 31.19 -18.14
CA VAL A 115 -14.25 30.01 -18.44
C VAL A 115 -13.37 28.81 -18.80
N GLY A 116 -13.54 27.67 -18.14
CA GLY A 116 -12.77 26.43 -18.28
C GLY A 116 -11.63 26.26 -17.26
N GLU A 117 -11.32 27.29 -16.46
CA GLU A 117 -10.46 27.13 -15.28
C GLU A 117 -11.20 26.45 -14.12
N SER A 118 -10.46 25.87 -13.18
CA SER A 118 -11.03 25.25 -11.98
C SER A 118 -10.88 26.17 -10.78
N LEU A 119 -11.92 26.24 -9.95
CA LEU A 119 -11.91 26.97 -8.68
C LEU A 119 -11.53 26.02 -7.56
N ALA A 120 -10.44 26.34 -6.88
CA ALA A 120 -10.07 25.74 -5.62
C ALA A 120 -10.14 26.76 -4.48
N VAL A 121 -10.49 26.28 -3.30
CA VAL A 121 -10.56 27.06 -2.06
C VAL A 121 -9.56 26.49 -1.07
N GLU A 122 -8.76 27.35 -0.49
CA GLU A 122 -7.84 27.05 0.61
C GLU A 122 -8.23 27.92 1.80
N PHE A 123 -8.23 27.33 3.00
CA PHE A 123 -8.55 28.04 4.24
C PHE A 123 -7.46 27.80 5.28
N ASP A 124 -7.04 28.87 5.95
CA ASP A 124 -6.12 28.86 7.07
C ASP A 124 -6.81 29.36 8.35
N GLY A 125 -6.69 28.63 9.47
CA GLY A 125 -7.01 29.13 10.81
C GLY A 125 -8.37 28.68 11.38
N LEU A 126 -8.84 27.52 10.95
CA LEU A 126 -9.98 26.83 11.54
C LEU A 126 -9.59 26.16 12.86
N PRO A 127 -10.54 25.88 13.75
CA PRO A 127 -10.31 24.87 14.78
C PRO A 127 -9.94 23.53 14.11
N PRO A 128 -9.00 22.74 14.67
CA PRO A 128 -8.68 21.41 14.14
C PRO A 128 -9.93 20.55 13.98
N ALA A 129 -10.02 19.81 12.87
CA ALA A 129 -11.18 18.98 12.51
C ALA A 129 -12.53 19.74 12.38
N ALA A 130 -12.53 21.07 12.34
CA ALA A 130 -13.74 21.85 12.13
C ALA A 130 -14.35 21.59 10.75
N SER A 131 -15.68 21.61 10.67
CA SER A 131 -16.39 21.55 9.39
C SER A 131 -16.54 22.95 8.82
N ALA A 132 -16.09 23.14 7.59
CA ALA A 132 -16.27 24.35 6.82
C ALA A 132 -17.26 24.11 5.68
N GLU A 133 -18.27 24.96 5.59
CA GLU A 133 -19.27 24.93 4.52
C GLU A 133 -18.92 25.98 3.46
N ILE A 134 -18.61 25.52 2.24
CA ILE A 134 -18.28 26.34 1.08
C ILE A 134 -19.52 26.43 0.20
N ALA A 135 -20.10 27.61 0.09
CA ALA A 135 -21.19 27.91 -0.83
C ALA A 135 -20.69 28.68 -2.05
N VAL A 136 -21.19 28.31 -3.24
CA VAL A 136 -20.92 29.03 -4.49
C VAL A 136 -22.24 29.51 -5.08
N ASP A 137 -22.36 30.82 -5.25
CA ASP A 137 -23.51 31.53 -5.79
C ASP A 137 -23.10 32.23 -7.10
N VAL A 138 -23.96 32.20 -8.13
CA VAL A 138 -23.74 32.88 -9.42
C VAL A 138 -24.88 33.85 -9.68
N ASP A 139 -24.56 35.12 -9.90
CA ASP A 139 -25.54 36.23 -10.03
C ASP A 139 -26.58 36.25 -8.88
N GLY A 140 -26.18 35.80 -7.68
CA GLY A 140 -27.01 35.69 -6.49
C GLY A 140 -27.89 34.43 -6.40
N GLU A 141 -27.72 33.47 -7.31
CA GLU A 141 -28.39 32.16 -7.25
C GLU A 141 -27.41 31.05 -6.87
N ARG A 142 -27.74 30.32 -5.79
CA ARG A 142 -26.95 29.20 -5.26
C ARG A 142 -26.79 28.10 -6.29
N GLN A 143 -25.55 27.77 -6.63
CA GLN A 143 -25.24 26.65 -7.53
C GLN A 143 -25.05 25.36 -6.74
N PHE A 144 -24.19 25.37 -5.73
CA PHE A 144 -23.95 24.21 -4.87
C PHE A 144 -23.34 24.63 -3.53
N THR A 145 -23.23 23.68 -2.62
CA THR A 145 -22.53 23.84 -1.34
C THR A 145 -21.75 22.56 -1.05
N SER A 146 -20.51 22.69 -0.62
CA SER A 146 -19.67 21.57 -0.21
C SER A 146 -19.29 21.75 1.24
N ARG A 147 -19.30 20.68 2.02
CA ARG A 147 -18.77 20.68 3.38
C ARG A 147 -17.46 19.93 3.39
N VAL A 148 -16.40 20.63 3.76
CA VAL A 148 -15.04 20.10 3.89
C VAL A 148 -14.61 20.15 5.36
N ARG A 149 -13.55 19.43 5.69
CA ARG A 149 -13.00 19.38 7.04
C ARG A 149 -11.61 20.01 7.07
N ALA A 150 -11.31 20.69 8.16
CA ALA A 150 -9.96 21.16 8.46
C ALA A 150 -9.09 19.99 8.95
N ASP A 151 -7.83 19.98 8.56
CA ASP A 151 -6.84 19.04 9.06
C ASP A 151 -6.53 19.25 10.55
N ALA A 152 -5.63 18.43 11.08
CA ALA A 152 -5.16 18.52 12.47
C ALA A 152 -4.53 19.89 12.82
N ASP A 153 -4.15 20.66 11.79
CA ASP A 153 -3.50 21.96 11.86
C ASP A 153 -4.47 23.14 11.71
N GLY A 154 -5.76 22.86 11.51
CA GLY A 154 -6.79 23.88 11.27
C GLY A 154 -6.73 24.48 9.87
N HIS A 155 -6.15 23.76 8.91
CA HIS A 155 -6.03 24.15 7.52
C HIS A 155 -6.96 23.31 6.64
N VAL A 156 -7.61 23.94 5.67
CA VAL A 156 -8.26 23.24 4.55
C VAL A 156 -7.33 23.39 3.37
N PRO A 157 -6.65 22.31 2.95
CA PRO A 157 -5.78 22.38 1.78
C PRO A 157 -6.58 22.76 0.54
N ALA A 158 -5.89 23.35 -0.44
CA ALA A 158 -6.49 23.74 -1.71
C ALA A 158 -7.37 22.61 -2.27
N THR A 159 -8.69 22.80 -2.16
CA THR A 159 -9.72 21.82 -2.50
C THR A 159 -10.46 22.32 -3.71
N THR A 160 -10.46 21.57 -4.80
CA THR A 160 -11.19 21.93 -6.02
C THR A 160 -12.69 21.78 -5.76
N VAL A 161 -13.42 22.90 -5.79
CA VAL A 161 -14.88 22.92 -5.53
C VAL A 161 -15.71 23.07 -6.80
N TRP A 162 -15.13 23.60 -7.88
CA TRP A 162 -15.79 23.68 -9.19
C TRP A 162 -14.75 23.45 -10.31
N PRO A 163 -14.60 22.21 -10.82
CA PRO A 163 -13.67 21.92 -11.89
C PRO A 163 -14.18 22.49 -13.23
N GLN A 164 -13.26 23.00 -14.06
CA GLN A 164 -13.53 23.47 -15.43
C GLN A 164 -14.79 24.36 -15.56
N MET A 165 -14.90 25.35 -14.68
CA MET A 165 -16.07 26.20 -14.49
C MET A 165 -16.57 26.81 -15.80
N GLY A 166 -17.87 26.74 -16.02
CA GLY A 166 -18.55 27.44 -17.10
C GLY A 166 -18.41 26.78 -18.48
N LEU A 167 -17.91 25.55 -18.59
CA LEU A 167 -18.00 24.72 -19.81
C LEU A 167 -19.32 23.95 -19.93
N GLU A 168 -20.28 24.33 -19.11
CA GLU A 168 -21.62 23.75 -19.00
C GLU A 168 -22.66 24.86 -19.03
N SER A 169 -23.85 24.55 -19.55
CA SER A 169 -25.01 25.43 -19.47
C SER A 169 -25.58 25.49 -18.05
N ASP A 170 -26.49 26.42 -17.75
CA ASP A 170 -27.21 26.46 -16.47
C ASP A 170 -28.05 25.18 -16.23
N GLU A 171 -28.32 24.39 -17.28
CA GLU A 171 -29.02 23.10 -17.21
C GLU A 171 -28.04 21.90 -17.12
N GLY A 172 -26.73 22.13 -17.09
CA GLY A 172 -25.69 21.10 -16.96
C GLY A 172 -25.25 20.44 -18.28
N GLU A 173 -25.76 20.87 -19.42
CA GLU A 173 -25.34 20.36 -20.74
C GLU A 173 -23.92 20.85 -21.11
N PRO A 174 -23.01 19.99 -21.61
CA PRO A 174 -21.68 20.39 -22.07
C PRO A 174 -21.73 21.37 -23.24
N LEU A 175 -20.92 22.43 -23.17
CA LEU A 175 -20.82 23.47 -24.18
C LEU A 175 -19.45 23.45 -24.85
N THR A 176 -19.36 24.01 -26.05
CA THR A 176 -18.06 24.37 -26.64
C THR A 176 -17.46 25.56 -25.89
N VAL A 177 -16.14 25.74 -26.00
CA VAL A 177 -15.47 26.93 -25.42
C VAL A 177 -16.08 28.23 -25.96
N GLU A 178 -16.43 28.29 -27.24
CA GLU A 178 -17.01 29.50 -27.85
C GLU A 178 -18.39 29.83 -27.26
N GLU A 179 -19.29 28.86 -27.17
CA GLU A 179 -20.62 29.03 -26.56
C GLU A 179 -20.54 29.41 -25.09
N SER A 180 -19.60 28.79 -24.36
CA SER A 180 -19.36 29.02 -22.95
C SER A 180 -18.91 30.46 -22.68
N ARG A 181 -18.00 31.00 -23.52
CA ARG A 181 -17.53 32.38 -23.40
C ARG A 181 -18.67 33.39 -23.56
N ASP A 182 -19.60 33.15 -24.49
CA ASP A 182 -20.75 34.03 -24.71
C ASP A 182 -21.76 33.99 -23.55
N GLN A 183 -21.96 32.82 -22.93
CA GLN A 183 -22.91 32.65 -21.84
C GLN A 183 -22.41 33.21 -20.50
N TRP A 184 -21.14 33.00 -20.19
CA TRP A 184 -20.58 33.28 -18.86
C TRP A 184 -19.93 34.66 -18.73
N ALA A 185 -19.65 35.33 -19.84
CA ALA A 185 -19.07 36.68 -19.83
C ALA A 185 -19.88 37.65 -18.94
N GLY A 186 -19.19 38.28 -17.99
CA GLY A 186 -19.75 39.31 -17.11
C GLY A 186 -20.61 38.79 -15.96
N ARG A 187 -20.79 37.47 -15.77
CA ARG A 187 -21.47 36.91 -14.60
C ARG A 187 -20.61 37.04 -13.34
N GLU A 188 -21.26 37.28 -12.21
CA GLU A 188 -20.60 37.40 -10.89
C GLU A 188 -20.67 36.06 -10.15
N VAL A 189 -19.53 35.60 -9.61
CA VAL A 189 -19.42 34.41 -8.76
C VAL A 189 -19.08 34.87 -7.36
N GLU A 190 -19.89 34.47 -6.37
CA GLU A 190 -19.68 34.71 -4.96
C GLU A 190 -19.40 33.37 -4.25
N ILE A 191 -18.32 33.33 -3.47
CA ILE A 191 -17.92 32.21 -2.63
C ILE A 191 -18.08 32.63 -1.18
N THR A 192 -18.86 31.87 -0.42
CA THR A 192 -19.04 32.05 1.02
C THR A 192 -18.48 30.83 1.74
N VAL A 193 -17.56 31.03 2.69
CA VAL A 193 -17.05 29.95 3.55
C VAL A 193 -17.52 30.19 4.99
N GLY A 194 -18.47 29.37 5.43
CA GLY A 194 -18.98 29.36 6.80
C GLY A 194 -18.27 28.31 7.66
N VAL A 195 -18.09 28.62 8.94
CA VAL A 195 -17.49 27.71 9.93
C VAL A 195 -18.39 27.75 11.16
N ASP A 196 -19.09 26.66 11.46
CA ASP A 196 -20.04 26.58 12.58
C ASP A 196 -20.96 27.83 12.71
N ASP A 197 -21.06 28.41 13.91
CA ASP A 197 -21.87 29.62 14.22
C ASP A 197 -21.12 30.94 13.95
N GLU A 198 -19.98 30.91 13.25
CA GLU A 198 -19.14 32.08 13.04
C GLU A 198 -19.59 32.93 11.84
N THR A 199 -19.02 34.15 11.75
CA THR A 199 -19.29 35.02 10.59
C THR A 199 -18.60 34.42 9.36
N PRO A 200 -19.34 34.14 8.28
CA PRO A 200 -18.77 33.53 7.10
C PRO A 200 -17.81 34.50 6.40
N PHE A 201 -16.81 33.92 5.74
CA PHE A 201 -15.92 34.66 4.87
C PHE A 201 -16.51 34.74 3.47
N GLU A 202 -16.36 35.89 2.82
CA GLU A 202 -16.89 36.13 1.47
C GLU A 202 -15.77 36.54 0.51
N ARG A 203 -15.80 35.96 -0.69
CA ARG A 203 -14.98 36.34 -1.84
C ARG A 203 -15.87 36.39 -3.08
N SER A 204 -15.58 37.29 -4.00
CA SER A 204 -16.27 37.29 -5.29
C SER A 204 -15.30 37.61 -6.43
N PHE A 205 -15.65 37.14 -7.62
CA PHE A 205 -15.00 37.54 -8.87
C PHE A 205 -16.04 37.64 -9.99
N GLN A 206 -15.68 38.33 -11.06
CA GLN A 206 -16.52 38.44 -12.25
C GLN A 206 -15.80 37.84 -13.45
N PHE A 207 -16.47 36.99 -14.23
CA PHE A 207 -15.90 36.47 -15.46
C PHE A 207 -15.62 37.62 -16.44
N PRO A 208 -14.41 37.69 -17.02
CA PRO A 208 -14.06 38.78 -17.93
C PRO A 208 -14.84 38.70 -19.24
N ASP A 209 -15.06 39.85 -19.89
CA ASP A 209 -15.68 39.89 -21.24
C ASP A 209 -14.81 39.24 -22.33
N ARG A 210 -13.51 39.04 -22.05
CA ARG A 210 -12.54 38.42 -22.96
C ARG A 210 -11.69 37.41 -22.21
N PHE A 211 -11.66 36.19 -22.72
CA PHE A 211 -10.94 35.06 -22.16
C PHE A 211 -9.65 34.82 -22.95
N GLU A 212 -8.51 34.97 -22.29
CA GLU A 212 -7.17 34.96 -22.92
C GLU A 212 -6.24 33.87 -22.36
N ARG A 213 -6.67 33.12 -21.34
CA ARG A 213 -5.81 32.13 -20.69
C ARG A 213 -5.72 30.83 -21.49
N PRO A 214 -4.52 30.22 -21.57
CA PRO A 214 -4.34 28.94 -22.24
C PRO A 214 -5.13 27.81 -21.58
N GLN A 215 -5.81 26.99 -22.38
CA GLN A 215 -6.48 25.77 -21.92
C GLN A 215 -6.21 24.61 -22.85
N VAL A 216 -6.25 23.41 -22.26
CA VAL A 216 -6.18 22.12 -22.93
C VAL A 216 -7.32 21.30 -22.36
N LEU A 217 -8.20 20.78 -23.22
CA LEU A 217 -9.45 20.13 -22.87
C LEU A 217 -9.62 18.84 -23.67
N SER A 218 -10.13 17.78 -23.04
CA SER A 218 -10.69 16.64 -23.76
C SER A 218 -12.06 17.02 -24.30
N VAL A 219 -12.30 16.78 -25.58
CA VAL A 219 -13.53 17.20 -26.26
C VAL A 219 -14.09 16.10 -27.14
N ASP A 220 -15.38 16.22 -27.47
CA ASP A 220 -15.99 15.41 -28.51
C ASP A 220 -15.70 15.96 -29.92
N GLU A 221 -16.20 15.28 -30.97
CA GLU A 221 -16.05 15.73 -32.36
C GLU A 221 -16.64 17.14 -32.64
N ALA A 222 -17.55 17.62 -31.79
CA ALA A 222 -18.16 18.94 -31.90
C ALA A 222 -17.40 20.02 -31.09
N GLY A 223 -16.35 19.65 -30.35
CA GLY A 223 -15.56 20.56 -29.51
C GLY A 223 -16.21 20.84 -28.15
N ARG A 224 -17.16 20.01 -27.71
CA ARG A 224 -17.78 20.09 -26.37
C ARG A 224 -16.98 19.24 -25.40
N LEU A 225 -16.95 19.62 -24.12
CA LEU A 225 -16.22 18.89 -23.10
C LEU A 225 -16.60 17.39 -23.07
N ALA A 226 -15.60 16.51 -23.14
CA ALA A 226 -15.77 15.06 -23.12
C ALA A 226 -14.64 14.41 -22.32
N ASN A 227 -14.67 14.63 -21.00
CA ASN A 227 -13.62 14.13 -20.11
C ASN A 227 -13.78 12.64 -19.76
N GLY A 228 -14.79 11.94 -20.29
CA GLY A 228 -14.85 10.49 -20.15
C GLY A 228 -15.97 9.80 -20.89
N PHE A 229 -15.73 8.56 -21.26
CA PHE A 229 -16.61 7.71 -22.07
C PHE A 229 -16.28 6.23 -21.83
N GLU A 230 -17.16 5.33 -22.24
CA GLU A 230 -16.87 3.89 -22.19
C GLU A 230 -15.88 3.50 -23.29
N VAL A 231 -14.96 2.60 -22.98
CA VAL A 231 -13.95 2.09 -23.92
C VAL A 231 -14.58 1.66 -25.24
N GLY A 232 -13.94 1.97 -26.37
CA GLY A 232 -14.45 1.67 -27.70
C GLY A 232 -15.59 2.57 -28.22
N THR A 233 -16.10 3.53 -27.43
CA THR A 233 -17.24 4.38 -27.86
C THR A 233 -16.86 5.71 -28.49
N ALA A 234 -15.68 6.26 -28.18
CA ALA A 234 -15.21 7.54 -28.70
C ALA A 234 -13.67 7.60 -28.80
N ASP A 235 -13.17 8.48 -29.65
CA ASP A 235 -11.74 8.76 -29.79
C ASP A 235 -11.25 9.69 -28.66
N ALA A 236 -9.97 9.57 -28.30
CA ALA A 236 -9.32 10.53 -27.41
C ALA A 236 -8.96 11.80 -28.19
N VAL A 237 -9.84 12.81 -28.15
CA VAL A 237 -9.65 14.09 -28.86
C VAL A 237 -9.33 15.21 -27.86
N VAL A 238 -8.25 15.93 -28.14
CA VAL A 238 -7.78 17.06 -27.34
C VAL A 238 -7.88 18.36 -28.13
N GLN A 239 -8.37 19.41 -27.47
CA GLN A 239 -8.42 20.76 -28.00
C GLN A 239 -7.60 21.71 -27.12
N GLY A 240 -6.78 22.53 -27.76
CA GLY A 240 -6.10 23.66 -27.11
C GLY A 240 -6.64 25.00 -27.59
N VAL A 241 -6.80 25.94 -26.65
CA VAL A 241 -7.22 27.32 -26.94
C VAL A 241 -6.31 28.30 -26.22
N ASN A 242 -6.08 29.46 -26.84
CA ASN A 242 -5.18 30.51 -26.35
C ASN A 242 -3.77 30.00 -25.98
N ALA A 243 -3.25 29.01 -26.70
CA ALA A 243 -1.89 28.54 -26.52
C ALA A 243 -0.89 29.72 -26.65
N PRO A 244 0.11 29.83 -25.77
CA PRO A 244 1.01 30.99 -25.74
C PRO A 244 2.09 30.95 -26.84
N PHE A 245 1.96 30.03 -27.80
CA PHE A 245 2.92 29.77 -28.87
C PHE A 245 2.20 29.39 -30.18
N GLU A 246 2.95 29.41 -31.29
CA GLU A 246 2.50 29.09 -32.64
C GLU A 246 3.44 28.07 -33.29
N GLY A 247 2.96 27.34 -34.29
CA GLY A 247 3.76 26.37 -35.06
C GLY A 247 3.67 24.93 -34.56
N GLU A 248 4.68 24.12 -34.86
CA GLU A 248 4.68 22.68 -34.57
C GLU A 248 4.79 22.39 -33.07
N ALA A 249 3.95 21.46 -32.61
CA ALA A 249 3.92 20.96 -31.24
C ALA A 249 3.56 19.48 -31.22
N GLN A 250 3.71 18.85 -30.05
CA GLN A 250 3.31 17.46 -29.80
C GLN A 250 2.34 17.41 -28.63
N VAL A 251 1.35 16.52 -28.74
CA VAL A 251 0.48 16.15 -27.63
C VAL A 251 0.83 14.73 -27.19
N TYR A 252 1.11 14.59 -25.90
CA TYR A 252 1.40 13.35 -25.20
C TYR A 252 0.17 13.00 -24.38
N MET A 253 -0.38 11.81 -24.56
CA MET A 253 -1.33 11.22 -23.60
C MET A 253 -0.55 10.36 -22.62
N VAL A 254 -0.65 10.70 -21.34
CA VAL A 254 0.08 10.07 -20.23
C VAL A 254 -0.90 9.59 -19.18
N GLU A 255 -0.49 8.67 -18.32
CA GLU A 255 -1.30 8.30 -17.16
C GLU A 255 -1.62 9.53 -16.31
N ARG A 256 -2.82 9.54 -15.73
CA ARG A 256 -3.27 10.61 -14.84
C ARG A 256 -2.28 10.77 -13.69
N GLN A 257 -1.94 12.02 -13.40
CA GLN A 257 -1.23 12.37 -12.18
C GLN A 257 -1.97 13.47 -11.43
N VAL A 258 -1.98 13.41 -10.10
CA VAL A 258 -2.42 14.54 -9.29
C VAL A 258 -1.38 15.68 -9.42
N ASP A 259 -1.81 16.93 -9.46
CA ASP A 259 -0.96 18.13 -9.32
C ASP A 259 0.40 18.16 -10.06
N TRP A 260 0.43 17.88 -11.37
CA TRP A 260 1.62 17.97 -12.24
C TRP A 260 2.56 19.16 -11.93
N ARG A 261 3.85 18.89 -11.66
CA ARG A 261 4.89 19.88 -11.35
C ARG A 261 6.02 19.87 -12.40
N PRO A 262 6.69 21.02 -12.65
CA PRO A 262 7.85 21.02 -13.53
C PRO A 262 8.92 20.06 -13.01
N GLY A 263 9.44 19.19 -13.88
CA GLY A 263 10.39 18.13 -13.55
C GLY A 263 9.79 16.73 -13.48
N ASP A 264 8.47 16.60 -13.35
CA ASP A 264 7.74 15.32 -13.36
C ASP A 264 7.94 14.61 -14.69
N ARG A 265 7.94 13.27 -14.67
CA ARG A 265 8.20 12.48 -15.86
C ARG A 265 6.96 12.44 -16.76
N ILE A 266 7.17 12.53 -18.06
CA ILE A 266 6.13 12.43 -19.09
C ILE A 266 6.42 11.15 -19.86
N ASP A 267 5.77 10.06 -19.47
CA ASP A 267 5.82 8.78 -20.17
C ASP A 267 4.51 8.59 -20.93
N PRO A 268 4.52 8.64 -22.28
CA PRO A 268 3.33 8.34 -23.07
C PRO A 268 2.81 6.95 -22.77
N VAL A 269 1.49 6.81 -22.68
CA VAL A 269 0.88 5.48 -22.57
C VAL A 269 1.13 4.68 -23.85
N THR A 270 1.29 3.37 -23.67
CA THR A 270 1.38 2.43 -24.79
C THR A 270 -0.04 2.02 -25.15
N LEU A 271 -0.44 2.23 -26.40
CA LEU A 271 -1.76 1.84 -26.92
C LEU A 271 -1.80 0.33 -27.17
N ALA A 272 -3.00 -0.23 -27.34
CA ALA A 272 -3.23 -1.66 -27.56
C ALA A 272 -2.44 -2.28 -28.75
N ASP A 273 -1.97 -1.47 -29.72
CA ASP A 273 -1.14 -1.92 -30.84
C ASP A 273 0.38 -1.84 -30.58
N GLY A 274 0.79 -1.46 -29.37
CA GLY A 274 2.17 -1.26 -28.94
C GLY A 274 2.78 0.09 -29.33
N SER A 275 2.01 1.00 -29.94
CA SER A 275 2.48 2.36 -30.25
C SER A 275 2.34 3.32 -29.07
N SER A 276 3.16 4.37 -29.02
CA SER A 276 3.04 5.41 -27.99
C SER A 276 1.96 6.42 -28.35
N ALA A 277 1.14 6.82 -27.38
CA ALA A 277 0.06 7.79 -27.54
C ALA A 277 0.57 9.24 -27.67
N VAL A 278 1.26 9.53 -28.78
CA VAL A 278 1.82 10.84 -29.10
C VAL A 278 1.38 11.25 -30.50
N THR A 279 0.85 12.47 -30.65
CA THR A 279 0.49 13.05 -31.95
C THR A 279 1.17 14.39 -32.19
N GLU A 280 1.62 14.62 -33.42
CA GLU A 280 2.12 15.92 -33.88
C GLU A 280 0.93 16.82 -34.26
N ILE A 281 1.04 18.10 -33.93
CA ILE A 281 0.03 19.13 -34.19
C ILE A 281 0.66 20.41 -34.73
N GLU A 282 -0.14 21.21 -35.43
CA GLU A 282 0.18 22.58 -35.81
C GLU A 282 -0.75 23.53 -35.06
N VAL A 283 -0.17 24.45 -34.30
CA VAL A 283 -0.90 25.49 -33.56
C VAL A 283 -1.00 26.74 -34.42
N GLU A 284 -2.23 27.16 -34.72
CA GLU A 284 -2.54 28.37 -35.47
C GLU A 284 -3.50 29.28 -34.67
N ASP A 285 -3.16 30.57 -34.56
CA ASP A 285 -3.93 31.56 -33.78
C ASP A 285 -4.16 31.11 -32.32
N GLY A 286 -3.15 30.44 -31.75
CA GLY A 286 -3.18 29.86 -30.41
C GLY A 286 -4.18 28.71 -30.23
N ALA A 287 -4.66 28.07 -31.30
CA ALA A 287 -5.64 26.99 -31.23
C ALA A 287 -5.19 25.73 -31.99
N PHE A 288 -5.66 24.57 -31.53
CA PHE A 288 -5.52 23.29 -32.23
C PHE A 288 -6.62 22.31 -31.79
N THR A 289 -6.84 21.25 -32.58
CA THR A 289 -7.64 20.09 -32.20
C THR A 289 -7.01 18.85 -32.83
N ALA A 290 -6.84 17.78 -32.06
CA ALA A 290 -6.16 16.57 -32.51
C ALA A 290 -6.73 15.31 -31.85
N THR A 291 -6.79 14.22 -32.61
CA THR A 291 -7.06 12.88 -32.09
C THR A 291 -5.73 12.25 -31.69
N VAL A 292 -5.58 11.89 -30.42
CA VAL A 292 -4.34 11.30 -29.88
C VAL A 292 -4.37 9.77 -30.00
N ALA A 293 -5.55 9.17 -29.80
CA ALA A 293 -5.78 7.74 -29.95
C ALA A 293 -7.21 7.48 -30.46
N ALA A 294 -7.37 6.45 -31.27
CA ALA A 294 -8.67 6.00 -31.76
C ALA A 294 -9.38 5.13 -30.72
N ALA A 295 -10.71 5.09 -30.76
CA ALA A 295 -11.53 4.36 -29.79
C ALA A 295 -11.14 2.88 -29.61
N ASP A 296 -10.71 2.20 -30.66
CA ASP A 296 -10.33 0.79 -30.69
C ASP A 296 -8.88 0.51 -30.24
N LEU A 297 -8.12 1.55 -29.94
CA LEU A 297 -6.73 1.47 -29.44
C LEU A 297 -6.60 1.91 -27.98
N LEU A 298 -7.68 2.43 -27.39
CA LEU A 298 -7.71 2.90 -26.02
C LEU A 298 -8.02 1.74 -25.07
N ASP A 299 -7.23 1.66 -24.01
CA ASP A 299 -7.53 0.82 -22.86
C ASP A 299 -8.32 1.62 -21.81
N PRO A 300 -9.05 0.94 -20.90
CA PRO A 300 -9.62 1.60 -19.73
C PRO A 300 -8.52 2.25 -18.87
N GLY A 301 -8.80 3.44 -18.34
CA GLY A 301 -7.88 4.18 -17.51
C GLY A 301 -8.17 5.67 -17.46
N ALA A 302 -7.41 6.36 -16.60
CA ALA A 302 -7.45 7.81 -16.48
C ALA A 302 -6.16 8.42 -17.05
N TYR A 303 -6.29 9.42 -17.91
CA TYR A 303 -5.22 10.00 -18.69
C TYR A 303 -5.19 11.52 -18.60
N ASP A 304 -4.00 12.08 -18.75
CA ASP A 304 -3.74 13.51 -18.91
C ASP A 304 -3.10 13.82 -20.26
N PHE A 305 -3.26 15.07 -20.71
CA PHE A 305 -2.63 15.54 -21.94
C PHE A 305 -1.55 16.57 -21.63
N VAL A 306 -0.34 16.34 -22.16
CA VAL A 306 0.77 17.29 -22.15
C VAL A 306 1.03 17.79 -23.56
N VAL A 307 1.00 19.10 -23.76
CA VAL A 307 1.24 19.77 -25.04
C VAL A 307 2.57 20.51 -24.97
N ARG A 308 3.48 20.12 -25.85
CA ARG A 308 4.85 20.65 -25.91
C ARG A 308 5.12 21.32 -27.24
N ASN A 309 5.56 22.57 -27.20
CA ASN A 309 6.13 23.23 -28.38
C ASN A 309 7.46 22.58 -28.77
N VAL A 310 7.61 22.17 -30.04
CA VAL A 310 8.79 21.44 -30.52
C VAL A 310 9.67 22.37 -31.36
N ARG A 311 10.97 22.47 -31.02
CA ARG A 311 11.96 23.24 -31.79
C ARG A 311 13.01 22.27 -32.35
N TYR A 312 12.92 21.96 -33.63
CA TYR A 312 13.87 21.05 -34.27
C TYR A 312 15.34 21.45 -34.05
N GLY A 313 16.12 20.49 -33.52
CA GLY A 313 17.57 20.62 -33.30
C GLY A 313 18.00 21.02 -31.89
N TYR A 314 17.08 21.00 -30.91
CA TYR A 314 17.36 21.24 -29.49
C TYR A 314 17.25 19.92 -28.72
N GLU A 315 18.36 19.43 -28.15
CA GLU A 315 18.41 18.20 -27.34
C GLU A 315 17.46 18.28 -26.13
N ASP A 316 17.28 19.48 -25.58
CA ASP A 316 16.35 19.73 -24.47
C ASP A 316 14.91 19.33 -24.83
N ASP A 317 14.52 19.37 -26.12
CA ASP A 317 13.16 19.05 -26.56
C ASP A 317 12.83 17.56 -26.45
N GLU A 318 13.85 16.70 -26.34
CA GLU A 318 13.75 15.24 -26.15
C GLU A 318 13.71 14.82 -24.67
N ASP A 319 13.83 15.75 -23.71
CA ASP A 319 13.76 15.43 -22.26
C ASP A 319 12.32 15.06 -21.85
N PRO A 320 12.05 13.82 -21.38
CA PRO A 320 10.72 13.35 -20.99
C PRO A 320 10.32 13.87 -19.60
N ARG A 321 10.55 15.17 -19.33
CA ARG A 321 10.19 15.83 -18.08
C ARG A 321 9.37 17.08 -18.35
N LEU A 322 8.35 17.30 -17.53
CA LEU A 322 7.44 18.43 -17.66
C LEU A 322 8.16 19.76 -17.48
N ARG A 323 7.91 20.70 -18.39
CA ARG A 323 8.53 22.04 -18.39
C ARG A 323 7.57 23.07 -17.85
N GLU A 324 8.11 24.22 -17.49
CA GLU A 324 7.29 25.36 -17.07
C GLU A 324 6.39 25.88 -18.20
N ASP A 325 6.86 25.78 -19.46
CA ASP A 325 6.15 26.26 -20.65
C ASP A 325 5.22 25.20 -21.30
N ASP A 326 5.25 23.95 -20.84
CA ASP A 326 4.36 22.90 -21.35
C ASP A 326 2.92 23.17 -20.87
N LEU A 327 1.93 22.94 -21.75
CA LEU A 327 0.52 22.99 -21.34
C LEU A 327 0.07 21.60 -20.89
N VAL A 328 -0.56 21.51 -19.71
CA VAL A 328 -1.08 20.25 -19.17
C VAL A 328 -2.52 20.43 -18.69
N THR A 329 -3.31 19.36 -18.77
CA THR A 329 -4.55 19.15 -17.99
C THR A 329 -4.24 19.02 -16.49
N ARG A 330 -3.64 20.07 -15.92
CA ARG A 330 -2.78 20.01 -14.71
C ARG A 330 -3.51 19.78 -13.38
N ALA A 331 -4.78 20.18 -13.29
CA ALA A 331 -5.53 20.22 -12.03
C ALA A 331 -6.83 19.39 -12.08
N VAL A 332 -7.23 18.97 -13.28
CA VAL A 332 -8.42 18.17 -13.59
C VAL A 332 -7.98 17.14 -14.59
N THR A 333 -8.32 15.86 -14.33
CA THR A 333 -7.98 14.75 -15.22
C THR A 333 -8.42 15.06 -16.63
N GLY A 334 -7.52 14.85 -17.59
CA GLY A 334 -7.79 15.12 -19.00
C GLY A 334 -8.92 14.25 -19.54
N LEU A 335 -8.81 12.93 -19.40
CA LEU A 335 -9.73 11.96 -19.97
C LEU A 335 -9.83 10.71 -19.08
N VAL A 336 -11.04 10.17 -18.90
CA VAL A 336 -11.31 8.88 -18.24
C VAL A 336 -11.98 7.95 -19.25
N VAL A 337 -11.26 6.92 -19.70
CA VAL A 337 -11.79 5.83 -20.53
C VAL A 337 -12.24 4.72 -19.58
N ARG A 338 -13.52 4.37 -19.63
CA ARG A 338 -14.13 3.52 -18.61
C ARG A 338 -14.41 2.13 -19.12
N GLU A 339 -14.31 1.14 -18.24
CA GLU A 339 -14.91 -0.16 -18.51
C GLU A 339 -16.44 -0.07 -18.56
N GLU A 340 -17.09 -1.08 -19.15
CA GLU A 340 -18.52 -1.23 -18.97
C GLU A 340 -18.83 -1.38 -17.47
N PHE A 341 -19.72 -0.53 -16.94
CA PHE A 341 -19.97 -0.42 -15.49
C PHE A 341 -20.31 -1.76 -14.81
N GLN A 342 -20.96 -2.69 -15.51
CA GLN A 342 -21.28 -4.02 -14.96
C GLN A 342 -20.10 -4.99 -15.01
N ALA A 343 -19.21 -4.85 -15.99
CA ALA A 343 -18.02 -5.69 -16.15
C ALA A 343 -16.93 -5.35 -15.11
N SER A 344 -16.92 -4.12 -14.60
CA SER A 344 -15.98 -3.69 -13.55
C SER A 344 -16.38 -4.16 -12.14
N LYS A 345 -17.54 -4.81 -11.96
CA LYS A 345 -18.01 -5.20 -10.62
C LYS A 345 -17.37 -6.51 -10.15
N PRO A 346 -17.08 -6.64 -8.84
CA PRO A 346 -16.46 -7.85 -8.30
C PRO A 346 -17.26 -9.13 -8.56
N ILE A 347 -18.59 -9.04 -8.56
CA ILE A 347 -19.50 -10.18 -8.77
C ILE A 347 -20.16 -10.01 -10.14
N LEU A 348 -19.96 -10.99 -11.03
CA LEU A 348 -20.43 -10.90 -12.40
C LEU A 348 -21.96 -10.85 -12.47
N GLY A 349 -22.49 -9.92 -13.26
CA GLY A 349 -23.94 -9.65 -13.36
C GLY A 349 -24.57 -9.06 -12.10
N GLY A 350 -23.78 -8.79 -11.05
CA GLY A 350 -24.20 -8.17 -9.80
C GLY A 350 -24.03 -6.65 -9.82
N CYS A 351 -25.03 -5.93 -9.31
CA CYS A 351 -24.99 -4.47 -9.23
C CYS A 351 -24.60 -3.99 -7.83
N THR A 352 -23.30 -4.04 -7.51
CA THR A 352 -22.71 -3.36 -6.33
C THR A 352 -21.77 -2.27 -6.80
N ASN A 353 -21.95 -1.04 -6.31
CA ASN A 353 -21.06 0.05 -6.65
C ASN A 353 -19.85 0.06 -5.70
N LYS A 354 -18.97 -0.94 -5.85
CA LYS A 354 -17.72 -1.06 -5.07
C LYS A 354 -16.55 -0.44 -5.84
N GLN A 355 -15.70 0.32 -5.17
CA GLN A 355 -14.40 0.79 -5.67
C GLN A 355 -13.50 1.18 -4.49
N PRO A 356 -12.17 1.18 -4.60
CA PRO A 356 -11.31 1.78 -3.58
C PRO A 356 -11.69 3.25 -3.28
N ILE A 357 -11.72 3.63 -2.00
CA ILE A 357 -12.04 5.01 -1.58
C ILE A 357 -10.96 5.54 -0.63
N SER A 358 -10.55 4.77 0.38
CA SER A 358 -9.53 5.18 1.35
C SER A 358 -8.16 5.38 0.72
N GLY A 359 -7.42 6.39 1.18
CA GLY A 359 -6.06 6.65 0.72
C GLY A 359 -5.32 7.76 1.46
N ARG A 360 -4.20 8.16 0.88
CA ARG A 360 -3.22 9.13 1.40
C ARG A 360 -2.96 10.24 0.39
N LYS A 361 -2.76 11.46 0.88
CA LYS A 361 -2.20 12.55 0.10
C LYS A 361 -0.67 12.56 0.25
N LEU A 362 0.08 12.53 -0.85
CA LEU A 362 1.54 12.45 -0.87
C LEU A 362 2.18 13.80 -1.23
N HIS A 363 3.42 14.03 -0.78
CA HIS A 363 4.18 15.25 -1.10
C HIS A 363 4.88 15.22 -2.47
N THR A 364 5.04 14.02 -3.04
CA THR A 364 5.65 13.73 -4.35
C THR A 364 4.67 12.96 -5.23
N SER A 365 4.86 13.02 -6.54
CA SER A 365 4.07 12.24 -7.51
C SER A 365 4.01 10.76 -7.08
N PRO A 366 2.83 10.12 -7.10
CA PRO A 366 1.57 10.57 -7.74
C PRO A 366 0.67 11.52 -6.91
N TYR A 367 1.13 12.07 -5.77
CA TYR A 367 0.44 12.99 -4.84
C TYR A 367 -0.89 12.52 -4.21
N PHE A 368 -1.50 11.44 -4.69
CA PHE A 368 -2.51 10.66 -3.99
C PHE A 368 -2.26 9.17 -4.23
N ARG A 369 -2.48 8.35 -3.21
CA ARG A 369 -2.39 6.89 -3.30
C ARG A 369 -3.52 6.25 -2.50
N TYR A 370 -4.25 5.33 -3.12
CA TYR A 370 -5.18 4.45 -2.41
C TYR A 370 -4.43 3.56 -1.43
N GLY A 371 -5.06 3.24 -0.31
CA GLY A 371 -4.47 2.37 0.69
C GLY A 371 -5.52 1.90 1.68
N ASP A 372 -5.34 0.67 2.14
CA ASP A 372 -6.33 -0.05 2.95
C ASP A 372 -5.82 -0.30 4.38
N THR A 373 -4.60 0.15 4.70
CA THR A 373 -4.00 -0.02 6.03
C THR A 373 -3.32 1.28 6.47
N PHE A 374 -3.77 1.84 7.58
CA PHE A 374 -3.26 3.08 8.15
C PHE A 374 -2.68 2.81 9.54
N GLN A 375 -1.61 3.52 9.89
CA GLN A 375 -1.10 3.47 11.26
C GLN A 375 -1.90 4.41 12.16
N VAL A 376 -1.97 4.09 13.46
CA VAL A 376 -2.51 5.03 14.46
C VAL A 376 -1.75 6.37 14.36
N GLY A 377 -2.52 7.46 14.22
CA GLY A 377 -2.03 8.83 14.09
C GLY A 377 -1.94 9.32 12.64
N GLU A 378 -2.20 8.47 11.65
CA GLU A 378 -2.21 8.84 10.23
C GLU A 378 -3.54 9.47 9.79
N ASP A 379 -3.51 10.35 8.78
CA ASP A 379 -4.72 10.93 8.18
C ASP A 379 -5.32 9.98 7.15
N VAL A 380 -6.63 9.72 7.23
CA VAL A 380 -7.38 8.95 6.23
C VAL A 380 -8.14 9.89 5.30
N TRP A 381 -7.78 9.82 4.02
CA TRP A 381 -8.47 10.50 2.94
C TRP A 381 -9.44 9.56 2.23
N ALA A 382 -10.50 10.10 1.66
CA ALA A 382 -11.37 9.43 0.71
C ALA A 382 -11.17 10.05 -0.68
N ALA A 383 -11.14 9.24 -1.73
CA ALA A 383 -11.18 9.69 -3.12
C ALA A 383 -12.04 8.76 -3.98
N LEU A 384 -13.10 9.29 -4.59
CA LEU A 384 -13.87 8.52 -5.58
C LEU A 384 -13.24 8.66 -6.96
N ASP A 385 -12.80 7.55 -7.55
CA ASP A 385 -12.37 7.54 -8.94
C ASP A 385 -13.62 7.69 -9.83
N PRO A 386 -13.68 8.72 -10.69
CA PRO A 386 -14.81 8.87 -11.61
C PRO A 386 -15.06 7.66 -12.52
N ASP A 387 -14.06 6.82 -12.78
CA ASP A 387 -14.19 5.57 -13.53
C ASP A 387 -15.14 4.58 -12.83
N GLY A 388 -15.04 4.47 -11.51
CA GLY A 388 -15.83 3.54 -10.71
C GLY A 388 -17.27 4.01 -10.43
N ILE A 389 -17.60 5.29 -10.67
CA ILE A 389 -18.92 5.87 -10.35
C ILE A 389 -19.91 5.61 -11.48
N ASP A 390 -21.13 5.15 -11.13
CA ASP A 390 -22.26 5.04 -12.08
C ASP A 390 -22.44 6.38 -12.83
N PRO A 391 -22.48 6.38 -14.18
CA PRO A 391 -22.64 7.60 -14.97
C PRO A 391 -23.85 8.47 -14.58
N ASN A 392 -24.90 7.89 -13.98
CA ASN A 392 -26.08 8.64 -13.53
C ASN A 392 -25.85 9.42 -12.23
N LEU A 393 -24.83 9.05 -11.45
CA LEU A 393 -24.46 9.68 -10.19
C LEU A 393 -23.43 10.81 -10.37
N HIS A 394 -22.99 11.03 -11.60
CA HIS A 394 -22.07 12.10 -11.95
C HIS A 394 -22.70 13.48 -11.67
N GLY A 395 -21.96 14.37 -11.00
CA GLY A 395 -22.46 15.70 -10.66
C GLY A 395 -23.48 15.71 -9.51
N LYS A 396 -23.61 14.61 -8.77
CA LYS A 396 -24.56 14.47 -7.66
C LYS A 396 -23.87 14.63 -6.31
N MET A 397 -24.65 15.07 -5.33
CA MET A 397 -24.19 15.21 -3.94
C MET A 397 -24.11 13.82 -3.29
N ALA A 398 -23.04 13.58 -2.54
CA ALA A 398 -22.89 12.39 -1.71
C ALA A 398 -22.44 12.77 -0.29
N ALA A 399 -22.92 12.01 0.69
CA ALA A 399 -22.53 12.06 2.09
C ALA A 399 -21.55 10.92 2.38
N PHE A 400 -20.36 11.25 2.88
CA PHE A 400 -19.27 10.29 3.10
C PHE A 400 -19.23 9.80 4.55
N TYR A 401 -19.75 8.59 4.77
CA TYR A 401 -19.77 7.93 6.06
C TYR A 401 -18.54 7.05 6.23
N VAL A 402 -17.76 7.28 7.28
CA VAL A 402 -16.89 6.24 7.85
C VAL A 402 -17.70 5.44 8.87
N VAL A 403 -17.78 4.12 8.70
CA VAL A 403 -18.53 3.19 9.56
C VAL A 403 -17.61 2.06 10.03
N GLU A 404 -17.95 1.41 11.15
CA GLU A 404 -17.33 0.11 11.49
C GLU A 404 -17.63 -0.87 10.36
N ASN A 405 -16.66 -1.71 10.00
CA ASN A 405 -16.89 -2.77 9.03
C ASN A 405 -18.03 -3.69 9.49
N LYS A 406 -18.81 -4.17 8.52
CA LYS A 406 -19.87 -5.15 8.71
C LYS A 406 -19.66 -6.32 7.76
N ASP A 407 -19.96 -7.53 8.24
CA ASP A 407 -20.00 -8.71 7.37
C ASP A 407 -21.25 -8.74 6.47
N GLY A 408 -21.29 -9.67 5.50
CA GLY A 408 -22.41 -9.77 4.57
C GLY A 408 -23.77 -10.02 5.23
N SER A 409 -23.80 -10.69 6.39
CA SER A 409 -24.99 -10.98 7.17
C SER A 409 -25.51 -9.74 7.90
N GLU A 410 -24.58 -8.95 8.45
CA GLU A 410 -24.83 -7.69 9.14
C GLU A 410 -25.36 -6.66 8.15
N TRP A 411 -24.71 -6.47 6.99
CA TRP A 411 -25.19 -5.61 5.91
C TRP A 411 -26.60 -5.98 5.45
N SER A 412 -26.87 -7.28 5.30
CA SER A 412 -28.19 -7.77 4.88
C SER A 412 -29.28 -7.50 5.91
N SER A 413 -28.93 -7.53 7.20
CA SER A 413 -29.87 -7.35 8.31
C SER A 413 -30.09 -5.88 8.67
N ASP A 414 -29.05 -5.05 8.54
CA ASP A 414 -29.03 -3.65 8.93
C ASP A 414 -28.11 -2.82 8.00
N PRO A 415 -28.66 -2.26 6.92
CA PRO A 415 -27.92 -1.39 6.02
C PRO A 415 -27.71 0.03 6.57
N SER A 416 -28.07 0.32 7.83
CA SER A 416 -27.94 1.68 8.37
C SER A 416 -26.49 2.12 8.52
N LEU A 417 -26.22 3.37 8.18
CA LEU A 417 -24.90 3.99 8.26
C LEU A 417 -24.77 4.72 9.60
N THR A 418 -23.96 4.16 10.50
CA THR A 418 -23.64 4.82 11.78
C THR A 418 -22.25 5.43 11.67
N HIS A 419 -22.20 6.73 11.37
CA HIS A 419 -20.94 7.45 11.27
C HIS A 419 -20.16 7.39 12.59
N ILE A 420 -18.89 7.02 12.54
CA ILE A 420 -18.04 7.02 13.74
C ILE A 420 -17.84 8.46 14.24
N SER A 421 -18.02 8.68 15.55
CA SER A 421 -18.00 10.02 16.16
C SER A 421 -16.61 10.55 16.45
N ASP A 422 -15.59 9.68 16.39
CA ASP A 422 -14.25 9.92 16.91
C ASP A 422 -13.25 10.28 15.79
N LEU A 423 -13.75 10.93 14.73
CA LEU A 423 -12.97 11.40 13.57
C LEU A 423 -12.27 12.74 13.83
N GLY A 424 -11.47 12.82 14.88
CA GLY A 424 -10.77 14.06 15.24
C GLY A 424 -11.64 15.09 16.00
N GLY A 425 -12.82 14.68 16.51
CA GLY A 425 -13.64 15.50 17.42
C GLY A 425 -14.89 16.15 16.83
N SER A 426 -15.23 15.87 15.56
CA SER A 426 -16.50 16.26 14.94
C SER A 426 -17.34 15.03 14.57
N SER A 427 -18.66 15.13 14.75
CA SER A 427 -19.63 14.08 14.39
C SER A 427 -20.31 14.33 13.03
N GLY A 428 -19.90 15.38 12.32
CA GLY A 428 -20.51 15.80 11.05
C GLY A 428 -19.98 15.01 9.86
N VAL A 429 -20.90 14.48 9.06
CA VAL A 429 -20.61 13.80 7.79
C VAL A 429 -20.14 14.82 6.73
N THR A 430 -19.08 14.48 6.00
CA THR A 430 -18.59 15.23 4.84
C THR A 430 -19.59 15.10 3.70
N VAL A 431 -19.97 16.21 3.07
CA VAL A 431 -20.95 16.22 1.97
C VAL A 431 -20.37 17.01 0.81
N ALA A 432 -20.20 16.35 -0.33
CA ALA A 432 -19.57 16.96 -1.50
C ALA A 432 -20.27 16.56 -2.79
N LYS A 433 -20.12 17.41 -3.81
CA LYS A 433 -20.60 17.13 -5.16
C LYS A 433 -19.57 16.28 -5.89
N THR A 434 -19.93 15.06 -6.23
CA THR A 434 -19.08 14.17 -7.04
C THR A 434 -18.90 14.72 -8.44
N GLN A 435 -17.72 14.52 -9.00
CA GLN A 435 -17.30 15.00 -10.31
C GLN A 435 -16.99 13.82 -11.22
N SER A 436 -17.44 13.91 -12.47
CA SER A 436 -17.27 12.87 -13.49
C SER A 436 -15.86 12.78 -14.10
N GLN A 437 -14.99 13.73 -13.76
CA GLN A 437 -13.77 13.99 -14.53
C GLN A 437 -12.54 14.24 -13.67
N CYS A 438 -12.62 14.16 -12.34
CA CYS A 438 -11.49 14.53 -11.51
C CYS A 438 -11.52 13.88 -10.15
N ILE A 439 -10.59 12.94 -9.93
CA ILE A 439 -10.32 12.38 -8.61
C ILE A 439 -9.96 13.48 -7.59
N ASN A 440 -9.21 14.52 -7.99
CA ASN A 440 -8.82 15.60 -7.07
C ASN A 440 -10.02 16.39 -6.53
N ALA A 441 -11.09 16.49 -7.32
CA ALA A 441 -12.32 17.14 -6.90
C ALA A 441 -13.24 16.18 -6.11
N ASN A 442 -12.93 14.88 -6.11
CA ASN A 442 -13.58 13.85 -5.33
C ASN A 442 -12.75 13.40 -4.11
N ALA A 443 -11.62 14.07 -3.84
CA ALA A 443 -10.69 13.73 -2.77
C ALA A 443 -10.88 14.64 -1.55
N PHE A 444 -11.13 14.06 -0.38
CA PHE A 444 -11.40 14.78 0.87
C PHE A 444 -10.79 14.06 2.06
N GLU A 445 -10.29 14.80 3.05
CA GLU A 445 -9.89 14.23 4.31
C GLU A 445 -11.12 13.86 5.14
N LEU A 446 -11.21 12.60 5.61
CA LEU A 446 -12.33 12.13 6.42
C LEU A 446 -11.95 11.92 7.89
N TRP A 447 -10.74 11.42 8.15
CA TRP A 447 -10.25 11.09 9.49
C TRP A 447 -8.85 11.68 9.73
N PRO A 448 -8.74 12.95 10.16
CA PRO A 448 -7.45 13.48 10.57
C PRO A 448 -6.96 12.78 11.84
N ASN A 449 -5.69 12.37 11.86
CA ASN A 449 -5.01 11.71 12.97
C ASN A 449 -5.82 10.54 13.54
N ALA A 450 -6.02 9.51 12.72
CA ALA A 450 -6.79 8.31 13.02
C ALA A 450 -6.32 7.66 14.32
N SER A 451 -7.12 7.77 15.38
CA SER A 451 -6.69 7.49 16.75
C SER A 451 -7.21 6.17 17.31
N ARG A 452 -8.06 5.47 16.55
CA ARG A 452 -8.71 4.24 16.99
C ARG A 452 -8.39 3.11 16.03
N THR A 453 -7.87 2.02 16.57
CA THR A 453 -7.66 0.79 15.81
C THR A 453 -8.97 0.07 15.49
N GLY A 454 -9.01 -0.63 14.36
CA GLY A 454 -10.18 -1.36 13.90
C GLY A 454 -10.23 -1.52 12.39
N GLU A 455 -11.34 -2.10 11.93
CA GLU A 455 -11.68 -2.29 10.52
C GLU A 455 -12.91 -1.45 10.19
N PHE A 456 -12.87 -0.75 9.07
CA PHE A 456 -13.83 0.29 8.72
C PHE A 456 -14.18 0.23 7.24
N ASP A 457 -15.34 0.78 6.90
CA ASP A 457 -15.76 1.01 5.51
C ASP A 457 -16.07 2.51 5.32
N ILE A 458 -15.80 3.04 4.13
CA ILE A 458 -16.26 4.33 3.66
C ILE A 458 -17.43 4.12 2.70
N VAL A 459 -18.56 4.76 2.98
CA VAL A 459 -19.76 4.75 2.14
C VAL A 459 -20.05 6.17 1.65
N ALA A 460 -20.12 6.35 0.34
CA ALA A 460 -20.67 7.55 -0.28
C ALA A 460 -22.17 7.34 -0.54
N ASP A 461 -23.00 7.90 0.34
CA ASP A 461 -24.46 7.86 0.31
C ASP A 461 -25.01 9.01 -0.56
N PHE A 462 -25.62 8.66 -1.69
CA PHE A 462 -26.20 9.63 -2.64
C PHE A 462 -27.65 10.01 -2.28
N GLY A 463 -28.27 9.32 -1.33
CA GLY A 463 -29.59 9.59 -0.78
C GLY A 463 -30.65 9.90 -1.83
N ASN A 464 -31.11 11.16 -1.87
CA ASN A 464 -32.14 11.59 -2.80
C ASN A 464 -31.65 12.00 -4.21
N ASP A 465 -30.40 11.69 -4.58
CA ASP A 465 -29.83 11.91 -5.92
C ASP A 465 -29.85 13.38 -6.39
N ALA A 466 -29.67 14.30 -5.44
CA ALA A 466 -29.70 15.74 -5.69
C ALA A 466 -28.43 16.26 -6.38
N THR A 467 -28.60 17.21 -7.29
CA THR A 467 -27.49 17.93 -7.96
C THR A 467 -27.00 19.14 -7.17
N ASP A 468 -27.77 19.58 -6.16
CA ASP A 468 -27.48 20.73 -5.31
C ASP A 468 -27.61 20.37 -3.82
N ALA A 469 -26.74 20.96 -3.01
CA ALA A 469 -26.66 20.67 -1.58
C ALA A 469 -27.85 21.18 -0.76
N ALA A 470 -28.58 22.19 -1.24
CA ALA A 470 -29.73 22.74 -0.52
C ALA A 470 -30.93 21.80 -0.57
N SER A 471 -31.04 21.01 -1.64
CA SER A 471 -32.06 19.98 -1.82
C SER A 471 -31.57 18.58 -1.43
N PHE A 472 -30.26 18.38 -1.27
CA PHE A 472 -29.68 17.10 -0.86
C PHE A 472 -30.13 16.65 0.53
N SER A 473 -30.46 15.38 0.63
CA SER A 473 -30.69 14.67 1.89
C SER A 473 -30.18 13.24 1.74
N SER A 474 -29.13 12.93 2.49
CA SER A 474 -28.77 11.55 2.83
C SER A 474 -29.92 10.92 3.63
N ASP A 475 -30.15 9.63 3.42
CA ASP A 475 -31.10 8.83 4.20
C ASP A 475 -30.41 7.94 5.25
N GLY A 476 -29.08 7.86 5.19
CA GLY A 476 -28.26 7.16 6.17
C GLY A 476 -28.39 5.65 6.07
N THR A 477 -28.67 5.14 4.87
CA THR A 477 -28.72 3.72 4.55
C THR A 477 -27.83 3.42 3.35
N TYR A 478 -27.21 2.24 3.31
CA TYR A 478 -26.50 1.76 2.13
C TYR A 478 -27.48 1.12 1.14
N ASP A 479 -27.73 1.79 0.02
CA ASP A 479 -28.68 1.43 -1.02
C ASP A 479 -27.99 1.06 -2.35
N MET A 480 -28.01 -0.24 -2.69
CA MET A 480 -27.47 -0.71 -3.97
C MET A 480 -28.47 -0.50 -5.13
N PRO A 481 -28.02 -0.07 -6.33
CA PRO A 481 -26.63 0.24 -6.70
C PRO A 481 -26.26 1.73 -6.53
N THR A 482 -27.12 2.53 -5.91
CA THR A 482 -26.99 3.99 -5.83
C THR A 482 -25.78 4.41 -5.01
N ASP A 483 -25.50 3.77 -3.89
CA ASP A 483 -24.40 4.16 -3.02
C ASP A 483 -23.09 3.45 -3.35
N VAL A 484 -21.98 4.17 -3.17
CA VAL A 484 -20.63 3.64 -3.39
C VAL A 484 -20.01 3.23 -2.06
N ILE A 485 -19.30 2.09 -2.04
CA ILE A 485 -18.59 1.59 -0.84
C ILE A 485 -17.20 1.06 -1.22
N ASP A 486 -16.19 1.22 -0.35
CA ASP A 486 -14.86 0.61 -0.54
C ASP A 486 -14.75 -0.81 0.00
N GLY A 487 -15.47 -1.12 1.07
CA GLY A 487 -15.60 -2.46 1.63
C GLY A 487 -16.71 -3.32 1.01
N TYR A 488 -17.59 -3.84 1.87
CA TYR A 488 -18.72 -4.75 1.59
C TYR A 488 -18.38 -6.25 1.65
N VAL A 489 -17.44 -6.73 0.83
CA VAL A 489 -17.02 -8.14 0.86
C VAL A 489 -15.89 -8.38 1.86
N ALA A 490 -14.99 -7.41 1.96
CA ALA A 490 -13.92 -7.33 2.94
C ALA A 490 -13.91 -5.90 3.52
N PRO A 491 -13.22 -5.65 4.64
CA PRO A 491 -13.01 -4.29 5.14
C PRO A 491 -12.48 -3.34 4.08
N GLY A 492 -13.06 -2.14 4.01
CA GLY A 492 -12.58 -1.07 3.14
C GLY A 492 -11.20 -0.57 3.54
N PHE A 493 -10.97 -0.35 4.84
CA PHE A 493 -9.63 -0.07 5.37
C PHE A 493 -9.48 -0.45 6.84
N ARG A 494 -8.24 -0.41 7.33
CA ARG A 494 -7.85 -0.75 8.69
C ARG A 494 -7.02 0.36 9.30
N VAL A 495 -7.23 0.61 10.59
CA VAL A 495 -6.28 1.39 11.41
C VAL A 495 -5.61 0.41 12.37
N ILE A 496 -4.31 0.25 12.26
CA ILE A 496 -3.52 -0.73 13.03
C ILE A 496 -2.38 -0.07 13.78
N GLU A 497 -1.89 -0.74 14.81
CA GLU A 497 -0.57 -0.44 15.35
C GLU A 497 0.46 -1.10 14.41
N ASP A 498 1.23 -0.29 13.69
CA ASP A 498 2.12 -0.81 12.65
C ASP A 498 3.31 -1.55 13.28
N PRO A 499 3.48 -2.86 13.03
CA PRO A 499 4.57 -3.65 13.63
C PRO A 499 5.97 -3.16 13.21
N THR A 500 6.08 -2.31 12.20
CA THR A 500 7.32 -1.71 11.71
C THR A 500 7.80 -0.54 12.58
N THR A 501 6.87 0.21 13.19
CA THR A 501 7.16 1.47 13.92
C THR A 501 6.72 1.44 15.37
N GLU A 502 5.71 0.63 15.71
CA GLU A 502 5.18 0.51 17.06
C GLU A 502 6.24 -0.02 18.03
N THR A 503 6.26 0.53 19.24
CA THR A 503 7.12 0.05 20.33
C THR A 503 6.36 0.01 21.66
N SER A 504 6.51 -1.10 22.39
CA SER A 504 5.96 -1.27 23.74
C SER A 504 6.86 -0.64 24.82
N TYR A 505 8.12 -0.36 24.50
CA TYR A 505 9.12 0.24 25.38
C TYR A 505 9.85 1.39 24.67
N SER A 506 10.01 2.51 25.38
CA SER A 506 10.71 3.69 24.85
C SER A 506 12.22 3.47 24.67
N HIS A 507 12.80 2.47 25.34
CA HIS A 507 14.24 2.21 25.30
C HIS A 507 14.58 0.73 25.16
N ALA A 508 15.70 0.47 24.49
CA ALA A 508 16.39 -0.81 24.53
C ALA A 508 17.73 -0.68 25.26
N GLY A 509 18.07 -1.67 26.07
CA GLY A 509 19.43 -1.91 26.54
C GLY A 509 20.19 -2.74 25.51
N THR A 510 21.52 -2.64 25.50
CA THR A 510 22.36 -3.42 24.60
C THR A 510 23.70 -3.79 25.24
N TYR A 511 24.16 -5.01 24.97
CA TYR A 511 25.49 -5.47 25.37
C TYR A 511 26.06 -6.46 24.38
N GLU A 512 27.35 -6.74 24.51
CA GLU A 512 28.05 -7.74 23.73
C GLU A 512 28.82 -8.69 24.65
N TYR A 513 28.87 -9.96 24.26
CA TYR A 513 29.76 -10.93 24.88
C TYR A 513 30.71 -11.55 23.87
N ASP A 514 31.86 -11.98 24.38
CA ASP A 514 32.86 -12.83 23.71
C ASP A 514 33.35 -13.83 24.76
N SER A 515 32.67 -14.97 24.86
CA SER A 515 32.86 -15.95 25.92
C SER A 515 33.73 -17.14 25.52
N GLY A 516 34.58 -16.94 24.50
CA GLY A 516 35.57 -17.90 24.05
C GLY A 516 35.20 -18.53 22.72
N SER A 517 35.39 -19.84 22.60
CA SER A 517 35.11 -20.56 21.34
C SER A 517 34.51 -21.93 21.60
N VAL A 518 33.71 -22.39 20.65
CA VAL A 518 33.02 -23.69 20.68
C VAL A 518 33.26 -24.40 19.36
N ASP A 519 33.30 -25.73 19.41
CA ASP A 519 33.37 -26.59 18.22
C ASP A 519 31.94 -27.01 17.85
N VAL A 520 31.53 -26.71 16.61
CA VAL A 520 30.23 -27.11 16.05
C VAL A 520 30.43 -27.95 14.81
N GLU A 521 29.47 -28.83 14.50
CA GLU A 521 29.60 -29.85 13.45
C GLU A 521 28.57 -29.67 12.34
N ASP A 522 29.01 -29.71 11.08
CA ASP A 522 28.13 -29.68 9.90
C ASP A 522 27.45 -31.05 9.63
N ALA A 523 26.50 -31.09 8.68
CA ALA A 523 25.80 -32.32 8.31
C ALA A 523 26.71 -33.45 7.76
N SER A 524 27.94 -33.13 7.37
CA SER A 524 28.94 -34.08 6.87
C SER A 524 29.90 -34.57 7.96
N GLY A 525 29.75 -34.10 9.20
CA GLY A 525 30.64 -34.43 10.31
C GLY A 525 31.92 -33.60 10.38
N ASN A 526 31.99 -32.46 9.67
CA ASN A 526 33.14 -31.57 9.75
C ASN A 526 32.96 -30.61 10.93
N GLU A 527 33.94 -30.59 11.82
CA GLU A 527 33.98 -29.66 12.95
C GLU A 527 34.61 -28.32 12.56
N VAL A 528 34.03 -27.22 13.05
CA VAL A 528 34.56 -25.87 12.96
C VAL A 528 34.58 -25.21 14.34
N THR A 529 35.74 -24.70 14.74
CA THR A 529 35.88 -23.88 15.94
C THR A 529 35.47 -22.45 15.62
N VAL A 530 34.47 -21.93 16.34
CA VAL A 530 33.91 -20.58 16.14
C VAL A 530 33.93 -19.80 17.46
N ALA A 531 34.19 -18.50 17.37
CA ALA A 531 34.13 -17.63 18.54
C ALA A 531 32.67 -17.44 18.99
N LYS A 532 32.40 -17.67 20.27
CA LYS A 532 31.06 -17.46 20.85
C LYS A 532 30.88 -15.98 21.17
N LYS A 533 30.48 -15.22 20.15
CA LYS A 533 30.29 -13.77 20.20
C LYS A 533 28.92 -13.38 19.71
N ALA A 534 28.24 -12.45 20.39
CA ALA A 534 26.98 -11.89 19.93
C ALA A 534 26.83 -10.43 20.36
N VAL A 535 25.95 -9.72 19.66
CA VAL A 535 25.32 -8.49 20.13
C VAL A 535 23.91 -8.82 20.59
N VAL A 536 23.50 -8.25 21.72
CA VAL A 536 22.22 -8.55 22.38
C VAL A 536 21.54 -7.25 22.73
N TYR A 537 20.27 -7.14 22.38
CA TYR A 537 19.36 -6.07 22.77
C TYR A 537 18.26 -6.63 23.67
N PHE A 538 17.78 -5.83 24.61
CA PHE A 538 16.75 -6.23 25.57
C PHE A 538 15.89 -5.03 25.99
N PRO A 539 14.63 -5.24 26.41
CA PRO A 539 13.74 -4.13 26.81
C PRO A 539 14.32 -3.41 28.02
N ALA A 540 14.29 -2.07 28.07
CA ALA A 540 14.86 -1.29 29.17
C ALA A 540 13.94 -0.16 29.65
N ASP A 541 13.99 0.09 30.96
CA ASP A 541 13.19 1.15 31.62
C ASP A 541 13.80 2.56 31.46
N ALA A 542 15.03 2.67 30.96
CA ALA A 542 15.72 3.94 30.70
C ALA A 542 16.85 3.72 29.70
N ALA A 543 17.29 4.77 29.00
CA ALA A 543 18.39 4.68 28.05
C ALA A 543 19.74 4.26 28.69
N GLY A 544 20.66 3.75 27.85
CA GLY A 544 22.04 3.45 28.22
C GLY A 544 22.26 2.18 29.07
N LYS A 545 21.30 1.25 29.15
CA LYS A 545 21.51 -0.03 29.86
C LYS A 545 22.44 -0.95 29.08
N THR A 546 23.38 -1.55 29.80
CA THR A 546 24.46 -2.38 29.21
C THR A 546 24.74 -3.67 29.98
N ASP A 547 23.97 -3.95 31.03
CA ASP A 547 24.08 -5.17 31.83
C ASP A 547 22.73 -5.93 31.78
N PRO A 548 22.73 -7.25 31.53
CA PRO A 548 21.50 -8.07 31.47
C PRO A 548 20.59 -7.94 32.68
N SER A 549 21.15 -7.67 33.87
CA SER A 549 20.37 -7.45 35.11
C SER A 549 19.55 -6.17 35.11
N GLN A 550 19.75 -5.30 34.10
CA GLN A 550 19.03 -4.05 33.90
C GLN A 550 17.87 -4.18 32.90
N VAL A 551 17.50 -5.40 32.51
CA VAL A 551 16.29 -5.66 31.73
C VAL A 551 15.06 -5.07 32.43
N SER A 552 14.15 -4.51 31.63
CA SER A 552 12.95 -3.82 32.11
C SER A 552 12.15 -4.68 33.07
N SER A 553 11.69 -4.05 34.15
CA SER A 553 10.79 -4.67 35.12
C SER A 553 9.31 -4.65 34.70
N GLY A 554 9.00 -4.14 33.49
CA GLY A 554 7.65 -4.03 32.95
C GLY A 554 6.95 -5.39 32.74
N GLN A 555 7.71 -6.45 32.49
CA GLN A 555 7.24 -7.84 32.49
C GLN A 555 8.12 -8.71 33.39
N SER A 556 7.58 -9.85 33.83
CA SER A 556 8.32 -10.80 34.67
C SER A 556 9.41 -11.56 33.91
N SER A 557 9.19 -11.77 32.62
CA SER A 557 10.04 -12.50 31.71
C SER A 557 9.71 -12.09 30.27
N TYR A 558 10.62 -12.36 29.34
CA TYR A 558 10.50 -12.00 27.93
C TYR A 558 10.84 -13.19 27.02
N PRO A 559 10.10 -13.39 25.92
CA PRO A 559 10.51 -14.31 24.86
C PRO A 559 11.85 -13.89 24.25
N VAL A 560 12.55 -14.85 23.65
CA VAL A 560 13.88 -14.64 23.05
C VAL A 560 13.84 -14.84 21.54
N VAL A 561 14.57 -14.00 20.81
CA VAL A 561 14.80 -14.15 19.37
C VAL A 561 16.30 -14.22 19.10
N VAL A 562 16.73 -15.25 18.36
CA VAL A 562 18.12 -15.36 17.90
C VAL A 562 18.21 -15.22 16.38
N VAL A 563 19.22 -14.47 15.92
CA VAL A 563 19.43 -14.13 14.50
C VAL A 563 20.73 -14.75 13.99
N ALA A 564 20.59 -15.62 12.99
CA ALA A 564 21.65 -16.32 12.30
C ALA A 564 22.04 -15.59 11.00
N HIS A 565 23.17 -14.88 10.95
CA HIS A 565 23.57 -14.19 9.72
C HIS A 565 24.05 -15.16 8.60
N GLY A 566 24.10 -14.67 7.36
CA GLY A 566 24.52 -15.45 6.20
C GLY A 566 26.02 -15.62 6.02
N ASN A 567 26.42 -16.19 4.88
CA ASN A 567 27.83 -16.33 4.55
C ASN A 567 28.40 -15.00 4.05
N SER A 568 29.46 -14.50 4.68
CA SER A 568 30.04 -13.22 4.31
C SER A 568 31.53 -13.18 4.58
N GLY A 569 32.26 -12.30 3.88
CA GLY A 569 33.67 -12.01 4.18
C GLY A 569 33.89 -11.06 5.37
N TYR A 570 32.82 -10.47 5.91
CA TYR A 570 32.89 -9.50 7.01
C TYR A 570 32.90 -10.20 8.38
N THR A 571 33.73 -9.71 9.30
CA THR A 571 33.85 -10.25 10.67
C THR A 571 32.82 -9.67 11.65
N ASN A 572 31.96 -8.76 11.18
CA ASN A 572 30.99 -8.03 11.98
C ASN A 572 29.56 -8.14 11.42
N SER A 573 29.28 -9.11 10.54
CA SER A 573 27.97 -9.29 9.91
C SER A 573 26.81 -9.46 10.87
N TYR A 574 27.06 -10.02 12.07
CA TYR A 574 26.05 -10.14 13.12
C TYR A 574 25.50 -8.79 13.59
N ARG A 575 26.25 -7.68 13.43
CA ARG A 575 25.79 -6.32 13.74
C ARG A 575 24.90 -5.70 12.65
N GLY A 576 24.80 -6.34 11.49
CA GLY A 576 24.00 -5.83 10.39
C GLY A 576 22.50 -5.79 10.65
N TYR A 577 22.05 -6.38 11.77
CA TYR A 577 20.67 -6.42 12.22
C TYR A 577 20.42 -5.60 13.48
N ASP A 578 21.36 -4.74 13.90
CA ASP A 578 21.20 -3.93 15.12
C ASP A 578 19.86 -3.17 15.12
N TYR A 579 19.42 -2.66 13.95
CA TYR A 579 18.11 -2.01 13.78
C TYR A 579 16.93 -2.91 14.13
N LEU A 580 16.98 -4.19 13.73
CA LEU A 580 15.93 -5.17 13.99
C LEU A 580 15.97 -5.62 15.45
N LEU A 581 17.16 -5.88 15.98
CA LEU A 581 17.32 -6.32 17.37
C LEU A 581 16.85 -5.25 18.35
N GLU A 582 17.18 -3.98 18.09
CA GLU A 582 16.71 -2.85 18.87
C GLU A 582 15.18 -2.73 18.82
N HIS A 583 14.59 -2.85 17.62
CA HIS A 583 13.14 -2.78 17.44
C HIS A 583 12.41 -3.92 18.15
N LEU A 584 12.91 -5.15 18.04
CA LEU A 584 12.39 -6.32 18.78
C LEU A 584 12.52 -6.10 20.29
N ALA A 585 13.65 -5.57 20.77
CA ALA A 585 13.80 -5.24 22.19
C ALA A 585 12.78 -4.20 22.66
N ARG A 586 12.51 -3.19 21.84
CA ARG A 586 11.46 -2.20 22.11
C ARG A 586 10.04 -2.76 21.98
N ASN A 587 9.88 -3.95 21.40
CA ASN A 587 8.63 -4.73 21.33
C ASN A 587 8.55 -5.86 22.38
N GLY A 588 9.43 -5.86 23.38
CA GLY A 588 9.36 -6.81 24.48
C GLY A 588 10.05 -8.16 24.22
N PHE A 589 11.10 -8.19 23.41
CA PHE A 589 11.91 -9.39 23.16
C PHE A 589 13.33 -9.24 23.68
N ILE A 590 13.94 -10.31 24.20
CA ILE A 590 15.39 -10.39 24.27
C ILE A 590 15.88 -10.83 22.89
N ALA A 591 16.63 -10.00 22.19
CA ALA A 591 17.01 -10.26 20.79
C ALA A 591 18.53 -10.30 20.65
N ALA A 592 19.07 -11.35 20.02
CA ALA A 592 20.51 -11.51 19.84
C ALA A 592 20.88 -11.91 18.41
N SER A 593 21.97 -11.35 17.88
CA SER A 593 22.57 -11.77 16.62
C SER A 593 24.02 -12.19 16.85
N TYR A 594 24.37 -13.37 16.34
CA TYR A 594 25.60 -14.03 16.73
C TYR A 594 26.62 -14.22 15.59
N HIS A 595 27.90 -14.14 15.94
CA HIS A 595 29.03 -14.22 15.03
C HIS A 595 29.20 -15.62 14.45
N MET A 596 29.50 -15.69 13.15
CA MET A 596 29.82 -16.93 12.45
C MET A 596 31.06 -16.76 11.57
N ASN A 597 31.78 -17.86 11.38
CA ASN A 597 32.94 -17.87 10.49
C ASN A 597 32.51 -17.97 9.01
N PRO A 598 33.28 -17.35 8.09
CA PRO A 598 33.08 -17.55 6.66
C PRO A 598 33.16 -19.04 6.29
N GLY A 599 32.24 -19.51 5.44
CA GLY A 599 32.22 -20.89 4.95
C GLY A 599 31.35 -21.86 5.74
N MET A 600 30.90 -21.50 6.95
CA MET A 600 29.93 -22.32 7.71
C MET A 600 28.63 -22.55 6.89
N LYS A 601 28.04 -23.74 7.02
CA LYS A 601 26.81 -24.18 6.34
C LYS A 601 25.59 -23.97 7.25
N GLY A 602 24.41 -24.47 6.86
CA GLY A 602 23.19 -24.35 7.67
C GLY A 602 23.30 -25.09 9.01
N GLN A 603 23.71 -26.36 9.01
CA GLN A 603 23.66 -27.18 10.22
C GLN A 603 24.61 -26.69 11.34
N ASP A 604 25.88 -26.40 11.02
CA ASP A 604 26.85 -25.88 11.99
C ASP A 604 26.47 -24.49 12.53
N ARG A 605 25.72 -23.69 11.77
CA ARG A 605 25.09 -22.43 12.25
C ARG A 605 23.91 -22.69 13.18
N ALA A 606 23.12 -23.72 12.91
CA ALA A 606 21.99 -24.14 13.75
C ALA A 606 22.47 -24.73 15.09
N GLU A 607 23.53 -25.52 15.09
CA GLU A 607 24.19 -25.97 16.34
C GLU A 607 24.63 -24.81 17.20
N LEU A 608 25.23 -23.80 16.57
CA LEU A 608 25.73 -22.61 17.27
C LEU A 608 24.59 -21.82 17.91
N ALA A 609 23.38 -21.84 17.36
CA ALA A 609 22.21 -21.17 17.95
C ALA A 609 21.94 -21.66 19.38
N PHE A 610 22.05 -22.97 19.64
CA PHE A 610 21.82 -23.55 20.98
C PHE A 610 22.88 -23.11 22.00
N GLU A 611 24.14 -22.97 21.58
CA GLU A 611 25.22 -22.46 22.44
C GLU A 611 25.01 -20.99 22.84
N HIS A 612 24.36 -20.22 21.97
CA HIS A 612 23.98 -18.83 22.25
C HIS A 612 22.71 -18.75 23.11
N LEU A 613 21.72 -19.62 22.90
CA LEU A 613 20.54 -19.71 23.78
C LEU A 613 20.94 -20.09 25.22
N ASP A 614 21.86 -21.04 25.39
CA ASP A 614 22.41 -21.41 26.70
C ASP A 614 23.14 -20.24 27.38
N GLU A 615 23.91 -19.45 26.62
CA GLU A 615 24.59 -18.26 27.13
C GLU A 615 23.58 -17.18 27.58
N LEU A 616 22.58 -16.87 26.75
CA LEU A 616 21.54 -15.90 27.07
C LEU A 616 20.74 -16.33 28.30
N GLN A 617 20.41 -17.61 28.42
CA GLN A 617 19.74 -18.17 29.59
C GLN A 617 20.58 -18.07 30.86
N ALA A 618 21.91 -18.15 30.76
CA ALA A 618 22.81 -17.94 31.88
C ALA A 618 22.88 -16.46 32.31
N ASP A 619 22.83 -15.54 31.34
CA ASP A 619 22.90 -14.09 31.57
C ASP A 619 21.60 -13.50 32.14
N PHE A 620 20.46 -13.87 31.55
CA PHE A 620 19.14 -13.35 31.96
C PHE A 620 18.45 -14.22 33.02
N GLY A 621 18.78 -15.50 33.12
CA GLY A 621 18.13 -16.38 34.09
C GLY A 621 16.62 -16.42 33.90
N SER A 622 15.85 -16.24 34.98
CA SER A 622 14.39 -16.37 34.92
C SER A 622 13.67 -15.23 34.20
N THR A 623 14.35 -14.16 33.79
CA THR A 623 13.75 -13.09 32.99
C THR A 623 13.74 -13.40 31.48
N MET A 624 14.44 -14.45 31.06
CA MET A 624 14.33 -15.00 29.71
C MET A 624 13.40 -16.23 29.74
N GLU A 625 12.41 -16.24 28.87
CA GLU A 625 11.48 -17.36 28.71
C GLU A 625 12.07 -18.47 27.85
N ASN A 626 11.63 -19.70 28.11
CA ASN A 626 11.80 -20.79 27.15
C ASN A 626 10.69 -20.69 26.10
N ASN A 627 10.76 -19.65 25.28
CA ASN A 627 9.83 -19.33 24.20
C ASN A 627 10.65 -18.60 23.13
N VAL A 628 11.03 -19.34 22.08
CA VAL A 628 12.14 -19.02 21.19
C VAL A 628 11.65 -18.77 19.77
N GLY A 629 11.97 -17.59 19.25
CA GLY A 629 11.98 -17.29 17.83
C GLY A 629 13.36 -17.45 17.23
N VAL A 630 13.43 -17.96 16.00
CA VAL A 630 14.68 -18.10 15.24
C VAL A 630 14.52 -17.38 13.92
N LEU A 631 15.42 -16.44 13.65
CA LEU A 631 15.55 -15.81 12.33
C LEU A 631 16.89 -16.16 11.74
N GLY A 632 16.95 -16.34 10.43
CA GLY A 632 18.25 -16.43 9.77
C GLY A 632 18.25 -15.95 8.33
N HIS A 633 19.41 -15.49 7.86
CA HIS A 633 19.59 -14.95 6.52
C HIS A 633 20.51 -15.85 5.68
N SER A 634 20.17 -16.17 4.42
CA SER A 634 21.03 -16.91 3.49
C SER A 634 21.28 -18.32 4.02
N ARG A 635 22.54 -18.74 4.19
CA ARG A 635 22.87 -19.98 4.92
C ARG A 635 22.40 -19.99 6.37
N GLY A 636 22.25 -18.81 6.98
CA GLY A 636 21.59 -18.65 8.27
C GLY A 636 20.09 -18.91 8.19
N GLY A 637 19.44 -18.61 7.07
CA GLY A 637 18.02 -18.94 6.84
C GLY A 637 17.80 -20.45 6.74
N GLU A 638 18.67 -21.16 6.01
CA GLU A 638 18.68 -22.64 6.07
C GLU A 638 18.91 -23.13 7.50
N ALA A 639 19.79 -22.47 8.26
CA ALA A 639 20.01 -22.79 9.67
C ALA A 639 18.74 -22.61 10.52
N ALA A 640 17.97 -21.54 10.30
CA ALA A 640 16.71 -21.31 11.00
C ALA A 640 15.72 -22.46 10.79
N ALA A 641 15.56 -22.91 9.54
CA ALA A 641 14.73 -24.08 9.20
C ALA A 641 15.25 -25.40 9.81
N ILE A 642 16.56 -25.53 10.04
CA ILE A 642 17.19 -26.72 10.64
C ILE A 642 17.00 -26.77 12.17
N VAL A 643 16.91 -25.62 12.85
CA VAL A 643 16.88 -25.54 14.33
C VAL A 643 15.75 -26.38 14.95
N PRO A 644 14.48 -26.34 14.49
CA PRO A 644 13.40 -27.16 15.06
C PRO A 644 13.72 -28.65 15.08
N ARG A 645 14.22 -29.18 13.95
CA ARG A 645 14.62 -30.59 13.83
C ARG A 645 15.74 -30.95 14.80
N LEU A 646 16.80 -30.15 14.86
CA LEU A 646 17.93 -30.44 15.75
C LEU A 646 17.54 -30.32 17.22
N ASN A 647 16.72 -29.34 17.57
CA ASN A 647 16.19 -29.17 18.92
C ASN A 647 15.46 -30.44 19.38
N HIS A 648 14.59 -30.98 18.52
CA HIS A 648 13.89 -32.25 18.75
C HIS A 648 14.86 -33.44 18.84
N GLN A 649 15.72 -33.62 17.84
CA GLN A 649 16.59 -34.81 17.71
C GLN A 649 17.65 -34.91 18.80
N ARG A 650 18.20 -33.77 19.24
CA ARG A 650 19.24 -33.69 20.27
C ARG A 650 18.66 -33.53 21.68
N GLY A 651 17.38 -33.19 21.78
CA GLY A 651 16.71 -32.98 23.06
C GLY A 651 17.24 -31.78 23.82
N HIS A 652 17.51 -30.66 23.12
CA HIS A 652 17.94 -29.41 23.76
C HIS A 652 16.85 -28.85 24.68
N GLY A 653 15.57 -29.07 24.34
CA GLY A 653 14.44 -28.73 25.20
C GLY A 653 14.00 -27.26 25.11
N TRP A 654 14.45 -26.55 24.07
CA TRP A 654 13.96 -25.22 23.74
C TRP A 654 12.56 -25.30 23.15
N ASN A 655 11.70 -24.33 23.45
CA ASN A 655 10.39 -24.20 22.83
C ASN A 655 10.50 -23.29 21.61
N VAL A 656 10.71 -23.85 20.43
CA VAL A 656 10.84 -23.09 19.18
C VAL A 656 9.45 -22.93 18.59
N GLU A 657 8.91 -21.71 18.67
CA GLU A 657 7.50 -21.41 18.37
C GLU A 657 7.35 -20.49 17.14
N ALA A 658 8.46 -20.01 16.57
CA ALA A 658 8.45 -19.18 15.36
C ALA A 658 9.78 -19.30 14.60
N THR A 659 9.73 -19.65 13.32
CA THR A 659 10.90 -19.76 12.45
C THR A 659 10.80 -18.83 11.25
N VAL A 660 11.82 -17.99 11.04
CA VAL A 660 11.89 -17.00 9.96
C VAL A 660 13.14 -17.23 9.11
N SER A 661 12.94 -17.49 7.83
CA SER A 661 13.98 -17.62 6.83
C SER A 661 14.01 -16.40 5.91
N LEU A 662 15.05 -15.59 6.02
CA LEU A 662 15.32 -14.47 5.11
C LEU A 662 16.26 -14.93 3.99
N ALA A 663 15.82 -14.79 2.75
CA ALA A 663 16.56 -15.16 1.55
C ALA A 663 17.36 -16.47 1.70
N PRO A 664 16.74 -17.57 2.18
CA PRO A 664 17.48 -18.74 2.65
C PRO A 664 18.11 -19.53 1.48
N THR A 665 19.23 -20.19 1.75
CA THR A 665 19.73 -21.26 0.86
C THR A 665 18.93 -22.54 1.06
N ASP A 666 18.90 -23.38 0.02
CA ASP A 666 18.41 -24.76 0.12
C ASP A 666 19.36 -25.72 -0.60
N THR A 667 20.63 -25.75 -0.19
CA THR A 667 21.68 -26.44 -0.98
C THR A 667 22.50 -27.47 -0.21
N TYR A 668 22.39 -27.52 1.13
CA TYR A 668 23.23 -28.39 1.94
C TYR A 668 22.49 -29.56 2.56
N THR A 669 21.23 -29.37 2.94
CA THR A 669 20.49 -30.35 3.75
C THR A 669 19.13 -30.78 3.19
N THR A 670 18.55 -30.04 2.24
CA THR A 670 17.17 -30.27 1.75
C THR A 670 16.20 -30.43 2.92
N GLU A 671 16.08 -29.37 3.73
CA GLU A 671 15.40 -29.41 5.03
C GLU A 671 13.87 -29.47 4.88
N THR A 672 13.18 -29.99 5.91
CA THR A 672 11.71 -30.04 5.99
C THR A 672 11.23 -29.61 7.37
N ILE A 673 10.21 -28.74 7.44
CA ILE A 673 9.58 -28.31 8.70
C ILE A 673 8.20 -28.96 8.77
N ARG A 674 8.09 -30.06 9.52
CA ARG A 674 6.88 -30.89 9.61
C ARG A 674 6.92 -31.78 10.84
N SER A 675 5.83 -32.50 11.10
CA SER A 675 5.74 -33.37 12.26
C SER A 675 6.89 -34.38 12.33
N PRO A 676 7.60 -34.51 13.48
CA PRO A 676 7.28 -34.01 14.83
C PRO A 676 8.08 -32.76 15.31
N TRP A 677 8.51 -31.89 14.40
CA TRP A 677 9.19 -30.62 14.72
C TRP A 677 8.65 -29.44 13.87
N GLU A 678 7.38 -29.56 13.48
CA GLU A 678 6.58 -28.51 12.89
C GLU A 678 6.62 -27.24 13.76
N THR A 679 6.63 -26.09 13.11
CA THR A 679 6.60 -24.76 13.74
C THR A 679 6.03 -23.80 12.70
N PRO A 680 5.33 -22.74 13.12
CA PRO A 680 4.98 -21.65 12.23
C PRO A 680 6.21 -21.15 11.47
N TYR A 681 6.06 -20.95 10.16
CA TYR A 681 7.19 -20.67 9.27
C TYR A 681 6.95 -19.46 8.35
N LEU A 682 7.88 -18.50 8.37
CA LEU A 682 7.89 -17.36 7.48
C LEU A 682 9.12 -17.40 6.57
N VAL A 683 8.92 -17.20 5.27
CA VAL A 683 10.01 -16.92 4.32
C VAL A 683 9.89 -15.49 3.80
N VAL A 684 10.97 -14.71 3.85
CA VAL A 684 11.06 -13.42 3.17
C VAL A 684 12.09 -13.55 2.07
N TYR A 685 11.71 -13.34 0.81
CA TYR A 685 12.59 -13.60 -0.34
C TYR A 685 12.45 -12.49 -1.39
N GLY A 686 13.55 -12.10 -2.02
CA GLY A 686 13.57 -10.98 -2.97
C GLY A 686 13.66 -11.42 -4.42
N SER A 687 12.88 -10.80 -5.31
CA SER A 687 12.91 -11.13 -6.74
C SER A 687 14.24 -10.77 -7.41
N LEU A 688 14.98 -9.80 -6.86
CA LEU A 688 16.30 -9.37 -7.32
C LEU A 688 17.45 -9.96 -6.48
N ASP A 689 17.21 -11.06 -5.76
CA ASP A 689 18.27 -11.78 -5.07
C ASP A 689 19.37 -12.17 -6.06
N GLY A 690 20.58 -11.65 -5.81
CA GLY A 690 21.74 -11.82 -6.67
C GLY A 690 22.61 -13.05 -6.32
N ASP A 691 22.43 -13.62 -5.13
CA ASP A 691 23.30 -14.66 -4.55
C ASP A 691 22.59 -16.03 -4.53
N VAL A 692 21.34 -16.07 -4.09
CA VAL A 692 20.51 -17.27 -3.94
C VAL A 692 19.35 -17.26 -4.94
N ALA A 693 19.64 -16.98 -6.22
CA ALA A 693 18.63 -16.83 -7.28
C ALA A 693 18.06 -18.15 -7.83
N GLY A 694 18.47 -19.31 -7.31
CA GLY A 694 18.33 -20.62 -7.98
C GLY A 694 19.54 -20.90 -8.86
N GLY A 695 20.01 -22.16 -8.84
CA GLY A 695 21.32 -22.52 -9.36
C GLY A 695 21.42 -22.58 -10.89
N TYR A 696 22.64 -22.79 -11.41
CA TYR A 696 22.88 -23.15 -12.82
C TYR A 696 22.25 -24.50 -13.24
N ASN A 697 21.78 -25.30 -12.27
CA ASN A 697 21.27 -26.67 -12.48
C ASN A 697 19.81 -26.87 -12.06
N SER A 698 19.22 -26.02 -11.21
CA SER A 698 17.80 -26.12 -10.80
C SER A 698 17.27 -24.80 -10.20
N PRO A 699 16.05 -24.36 -10.59
CA PRO A 699 15.38 -23.19 -10.02
C PRO A 699 14.95 -23.38 -8.55
N MET A 700 14.90 -24.63 -8.08
CA MET A 700 14.41 -25.03 -6.75
C MET A 700 15.39 -24.73 -5.61
N GLU A 701 16.65 -24.39 -5.88
CA GLU A 701 17.68 -24.13 -4.84
C GLU A 701 17.49 -22.76 -4.16
N THR A 702 16.29 -22.47 -3.67
CA THR A 702 15.85 -21.19 -3.12
C THR A 702 14.91 -21.36 -1.92
N GLY A 703 14.43 -20.25 -1.34
CA GLY A 703 13.46 -20.30 -0.24
C GLY A 703 12.09 -20.88 -0.59
N PHE A 704 11.72 -20.92 -1.88
CA PHE A 704 10.46 -21.51 -2.33
C PHE A 704 10.38 -22.99 -1.98
N ALA A 705 11.43 -23.75 -2.27
CA ALA A 705 11.50 -25.17 -1.94
C ALA A 705 11.47 -25.46 -0.43
N LEU A 706 11.97 -24.54 0.41
CA LEU A 706 11.84 -24.67 1.87
C LEU A 706 10.41 -24.38 2.34
N TYR A 707 9.74 -23.40 1.74
CA TYR A 707 8.33 -23.09 1.99
C TYR A 707 7.42 -24.27 1.59
N ASP A 708 7.63 -24.81 0.39
CA ASP A 708 6.87 -25.95 -0.14
C ASP A 708 7.00 -27.20 0.76
N ARG A 709 8.20 -27.47 1.29
CA ARG A 709 8.45 -28.61 2.19
C ARG A 709 8.09 -28.36 3.66
N ALA A 710 7.55 -27.19 3.99
CA ALA A 710 6.96 -26.91 5.30
C ALA A 710 5.47 -27.29 5.30
N THR A 711 4.99 -27.94 6.36
CA THR A 711 3.59 -28.38 6.50
C THR A 711 3.25 -28.57 7.99
N ASP A 712 2.01 -29.00 8.27
CA ASP A 712 1.41 -29.24 9.59
C ASP A 712 1.17 -28.00 10.47
N GLU A 713 1.73 -26.84 10.14
CA GLU A 713 1.57 -25.54 10.84
C GLU A 713 1.41 -24.40 9.83
N GLU A 714 1.03 -23.21 10.32
CA GLU A 714 0.89 -22.03 9.48
C GLU A 714 2.21 -21.68 8.79
N LYS A 715 2.17 -21.45 7.47
CA LYS A 715 3.31 -20.95 6.72
C LYS A 715 2.95 -19.79 5.81
N SER A 716 3.88 -18.85 5.69
CA SER A 716 3.78 -17.70 4.79
C SER A 716 5.10 -17.45 4.08
N MET A 717 5.04 -16.99 2.83
CA MET A 717 6.17 -16.41 2.12
C MET A 717 5.79 -15.02 1.63
N VAL A 718 6.62 -14.05 1.95
CA VAL A 718 6.56 -12.68 1.41
C VAL A 718 7.61 -12.58 0.30
N PHE A 719 7.16 -12.57 -0.95
CA PHE A 719 8.00 -12.42 -2.13
C PHE A 719 8.04 -10.95 -2.56
N VAL A 720 9.18 -10.30 -2.36
CA VAL A 720 9.31 -8.83 -2.50
C VAL A 720 9.97 -8.50 -3.83
N TYR A 721 9.27 -7.77 -4.69
CA TYR A 721 9.80 -7.35 -5.98
C TYR A 721 10.92 -6.31 -5.79
N GLY A 722 12.00 -6.45 -6.56
CA GLY A 722 13.15 -5.56 -6.50
C GLY A 722 14.05 -5.72 -5.25
N ALA A 723 13.69 -6.55 -4.28
CA ALA A 723 14.54 -6.81 -3.12
C ALA A 723 15.77 -7.65 -3.51
N SER A 724 16.95 -7.23 -3.05
CA SER A 724 18.24 -7.92 -3.22
C SER A 724 18.61 -8.75 -2.00
N HIS A 725 19.64 -9.59 -2.14
CA HIS A 725 20.13 -10.43 -1.06
C HIS A 725 20.77 -9.58 0.05
N GLY A 726 21.62 -8.62 -0.31
CA GLY A 726 22.52 -7.95 0.62
C GLY A 726 21.86 -6.90 1.53
N ARG A 727 20.87 -6.16 1.02
CA ARG A 727 20.40 -4.90 1.61
C ARG A 727 19.64 -5.04 2.93
N PHE A 728 19.16 -6.23 3.27
CA PHE A 728 18.61 -6.50 4.61
C PHE A 728 19.65 -6.41 5.74
N ASN A 729 20.94 -6.54 5.42
CA ASN A 729 22.04 -6.45 6.37
C ASN A 729 22.85 -5.15 6.13
N THR A 730 22.85 -4.25 7.12
CA THR A 730 23.48 -2.92 6.99
C THR A 730 25.00 -2.97 6.83
N VAL A 731 25.65 -4.09 7.15
CA VAL A 731 27.10 -4.29 6.94
C VAL A 731 27.40 -4.68 5.50
N TRP A 732 26.47 -5.36 4.82
CA TRP A 732 26.68 -5.89 3.47
C TRP A 732 26.34 -4.85 2.40
N GLY A 733 25.22 -4.15 2.55
CA GLY A 733 24.76 -3.15 1.58
C GLY A 733 24.56 -3.73 0.18
N ASP A 734 25.04 -3.01 -0.84
CA ASP A 734 24.88 -3.36 -2.26
C ASP A 734 25.84 -4.48 -2.75
N VAL A 735 26.44 -5.26 -1.84
CA VAL A 735 27.51 -6.21 -2.19
C VAL A 735 27.12 -7.19 -3.30
N ASP A 736 25.85 -7.60 -3.38
CA ASP A 736 25.32 -8.51 -4.38
C ASP A 736 24.77 -7.82 -5.63
N LEU A 737 24.58 -6.50 -5.61
CA LEU A 737 24.09 -5.71 -6.75
C LEU A 737 25.22 -5.14 -7.62
N ASP A 738 26.45 -5.16 -7.13
CA ASP A 738 27.60 -4.65 -7.87
C ASP A 738 28.18 -5.72 -8.82
N ALA A 739 28.40 -5.31 -10.07
CA ALA A 739 28.87 -6.19 -11.14
C ALA A 739 30.18 -6.92 -10.77
N GLY A 740 30.12 -8.25 -10.74
CA GLY A 740 31.26 -9.13 -10.43
C GLY A 740 31.28 -9.70 -9.01
N MET A 741 30.35 -9.29 -8.14
CA MET A 741 30.13 -9.91 -6.82
C MET A 741 28.74 -10.57 -6.71
N GLY A 742 27.70 -10.01 -7.34
CA GLY A 742 26.47 -10.74 -7.65
C GLY A 742 26.66 -11.68 -8.84
N PHE A 743 26.55 -12.99 -8.63
CA PHE A 743 26.77 -13.98 -9.70
C PHE A 743 25.68 -13.95 -10.77
N THR A 744 24.52 -13.35 -10.46
CA THR A 744 23.30 -13.42 -11.25
C THR A 744 22.72 -12.05 -11.64
N ILE A 745 23.43 -10.95 -11.31
CA ILE A 745 23.00 -9.58 -11.61
C ILE A 745 23.58 -9.10 -12.95
N GLY A 746 22.70 -8.60 -13.81
CA GLY A 746 22.99 -8.00 -15.10
C GLY A 746 23.16 -6.48 -15.06
N PRO A 747 23.64 -5.87 -16.16
CA PRO A 747 23.70 -4.42 -16.28
C PRO A 747 22.31 -3.77 -16.14
N GLY A 748 22.21 -2.74 -15.31
CA GLY A 748 20.98 -1.95 -15.14
C GLY A 748 20.03 -2.43 -14.05
N GLU A 749 20.11 -3.70 -13.62
CA GLU A 749 19.22 -4.27 -12.58
C GLU A 749 19.35 -3.55 -11.24
N LYS A 750 20.52 -3.01 -10.89
CA LYS A 750 20.70 -2.21 -9.67
C LYS A 750 19.73 -1.02 -9.58
N ALA A 751 19.30 -0.47 -10.72
CA ALA A 751 18.34 0.63 -10.76
C ALA A 751 16.89 0.16 -10.52
N LYS A 752 16.60 -1.14 -10.68
CA LYS A 752 15.30 -1.75 -10.36
C LYS A 752 15.19 -2.16 -8.87
N ALA A 753 16.26 -2.00 -8.09
CA ALA A 753 16.33 -2.50 -6.72
C ALA A 753 15.71 -1.51 -5.72
N ILE A 754 14.75 -1.96 -4.90
CA ILE A 754 14.17 -1.16 -3.82
C ILE A 754 15.25 -0.72 -2.82
N SER A 755 15.07 0.40 -2.14
CA SER A 755 16.04 1.02 -1.27
C SER A 755 16.40 0.15 -0.05
N MET A 756 17.55 0.42 0.56
CA MET A 756 17.93 -0.23 1.82
C MET A 756 16.93 0.04 2.94
N ASP A 757 16.27 1.21 2.94
CA ASP A 757 15.24 1.52 3.94
C ASP A 757 14.01 0.64 3.76
N ALA A 758 13.55 0.45 2.51
CA ALA A 758 12.47 -0.48 2.19
C ALA A 758 12.79 -1.92 2.62
N HIS A 759 14.00 -2.42 2.35
CA HIS A 759 14.45 -3.74 2.83
C HIS A 759 14.35 -3.88 4.35
N LYS A 760 14.81 -2.86 5.09
CA LYS A 760 14.74 -2.85 6.56
C LYS A 760 13.29 -2.85 7.03
N LYS A 761 12.43 -2.01 6.44
CA LYS A 761 11.00 -1.92 6.79
C LYS A 761 10.29 -3.25 6.57
N VAL A 762 10.51 -3.91 5.43
CA VAL A 762 9.97 -5.26 5.16
C VAL A 762 10.38 -6.23 6.26
N LEU A 763 11.68 -6.34 6.58
CA LEU A 763 12.15 -7.30 7.58
C LEU A 763 11.65 -6.95 9.00
N THR A 764 11.67 -5.67 9.36
CA THR A 764 11.19 -5.21 10.66
C THR A 764 9.69 -5.44 10.81
N GLY A 765 8.87 -5.06 9.82
CA GLY A 765 7.42 -5.19 9.85
C GLY A 765 6.99 -6.66 9.93
N TYR A 766 7.34 -7.47 8.93
CA TYR A 766 6.94 -8.87 8.89
C TYR A 766 7.61 -9.72 9.99
N GLY A 767 8.89 -9.48 10.27
CA GLY A 767 9.60 -10.21 11.33
C GLY A 767 9.02 -9.93 12.72
N THR A 768 8.73 -8.67 13.03
CA THR A 768 8.14 -8.29 14.33
C THR A 768 6.71 -8.75 14.47
N ALA A 769 5.89 -8.58 13.42
CA ALA A 769 4.52 -9.10 13.38
C ALA A 769 4.49 -10.62 13.64
N PHE A 770 5.40 -11.37 13.02
CA PHE A 770 5.46 -12.83 13.12
C PHE A 770 5.84 -13.27 14.54
N PHE A 771 6.87 -12.65 15.12
CA PHE A 771 7.26 -12.96 16.49
C PHE A 771 6.22 -12.53 17.52
N ARG A 772 5.54 -11.38 17.33
CA ARG A 772 4.44 -10.98 18.22
C ARG A 772 3.27 -11.95 18.13
N ARG A 773 2.89 -12.36 16.92
CA ARG A 773 1.83 -13.34 16.72
C ARG A 773 2.11 -14.65 17.47
N HIS A 774 3.25 -15.27 17.22
CA HIS A 774 3.49 -16.64 17.70
C HIS A 774 4.09 -16.69 19.11
N LEU A 775 4.96 -15.74 19.48
CA LEU A 775 5.60 -15.74 20.81
C LEU A 775 4.79 -14.98 21.86
N ARG A 776 3.96 -14.00 21.46
CA ARG A 776 3.10 -13.22 22.38
C ARG A 776 1.60 -13.53 22.23
N GLY A 777 1.19 -14.31 21.24
CA GLY A 777 -0.21 -14.69 21.02
C GLY A 777 -1.06 -13.58 20.43
N GLU A 778 -0.46 -12.66 19.69
CA GLU A 778 -1.10 -11.47 19.12
C GLU A 778 -1.70 -11.77 17.74
N SER A 779 -2.91 -12.33 17.75
CA SER A 779 -3.61 -12.82 16.54
C SER A 779 -3.97 -11.74 15.53
N GLN A 780 -3.99 -10.46 15.93
CA GLN A 780 -4.32 -9.36 15.01
C GLN A 780 -3.35 -9.23 13.83
N PHE A 781 -2.15 -9.82 13.94
CA PHE A 781 -1.17 -9.84 12.86
C PHE A 781 -1.40 -10.91 11.80
N ARG A 782 -2.48 -11.71 11.89
CA ARG A 782 -2.75 -12.78 10.92
C ARG A 782 -2.87 -12.26 9.49
N GLY A 783 -3.65 -11.21 9.29
CA GLY A 783 -3.91 -10.66 7.96
C GLY A 783 -2.66 -10.28 7.17
N ALA A 784 -1.56 -9.91 7.84
CA ALA A 784 -0.29 -9.66 7.16
C ALA A 784 0.28 -10.89 6.45
N PHE A 785 0.07 -12.08 7.03
CA PHE A 785 0.65 -13.33 6.51
C PHE A 785 -0.26 -14.04 5.53
N SER A 786 -1.57 -13.74 5.58
CA SER A 786 -2.58 -14.26 4.66
C SER A 786 -2.84 -13.35 3.47
N GLY A 787 -2.13 -12.22 3.37
CA GLY A 787 -2.24 -11.25 2.26
C GLY A 787 -3.37 -10.23 2.40
N GLU A 788 -4.12 -10.23 3.51
CA GLU A 788 -5.26 -9.31 3.72
C GLU A 788 -4.84 -7.85 3.94
N TRP A 789 -3.60 -7.61 4.37
CA TRP A 789 -3.05 -6.27 4.53
C TRP A 789 -1.52 -6.26 4.56
N ILE A 790 -0.92 -5.10 4.30
CA ILE A 790 0.53 -4.86 4.35
C ILE A 790 0.82 -3.84 5.46
N PRO A 791 1.89 -4.00 6.27
CA PRO A 791 2.25 -2.99 7.27
C PRO A 791 2.39 -1.60 6.62
N ALA A 792 1.76 -0.56 7.20
CA ALA A 792 1.64 0.76 6.59
C ALA A 792 2.99 1.38 6.17
N ALA A 793 4.02 1.24 6.99
CA ALA A 793 5.37 1.72 6.70
C ALA A 793 6.05 0.94 5.55
N VAL A 794 5.68 -0.31 5.32
CA VAL A 794 6.13 -1.12 4.17
C VAL A 794 5.39 -0.67 2.92
N GLU A 795 4.07 -0.52 2.98
CA GLU A 795 3.24 0.01 1.88
C GLU A 795 3.70 1.41 1.44
N ALA A 796 4.11 2.26 2.38
CA ALA A 796 4.61 3.60 2.08
C ALA A 796 6.09 3.65 1.66
N ALA A 797 6.84 2.54 1.76
CA ALA A 797 8.27 2.52 1.47
C ALA A 797 8.57 2.83 0.01
N ASP A 798 9.71 3.48 -0.25
CA ASP A 798 10.10 3.98 -1.58
C ASP A 798 9.04 4.83 -2.28
N GLY A 799 8.25 5.54 -1.48
CA GLY A 799 7.15 6.30 -2.01
C GLY A 799 6.06 5.41 -2.58
N GLY A 800 5.90 4.19 -2.03
CA GLY A 800 4.89 3.15 -2.29
C GLY A 800 5.02 2.40 -3.62
N ASP A 801 6.25 2.19 -4.05
CA ASP A 801 6.62 1.43 -5.25
C ASP A 801 7.20 0.04 -4.85
N VAL A 802 6.84 -0.47 -3.67
CA VAL A 802 7.28 -1.78 -3.19
C VAL A 802 6.16 -2.80 -3.38
N ASP A 803 6.22 -3.53 -4.49
CA ASP A 803 5.31 -4.65 -4.74
C ASP A 803 5.78 -5.89 -3.97
N LEU A 804 4.83 -6.59 -3.35
CA LEU A 804 5.06 -7.88 -2.71
C LEU A 804 3.85 -8.78 -2.89
N TYR A 805 4.11 -10.08 -2.93
CA TYR A 805 3.10 -11.11 -3.12
C TYR A 805 3.26 -12.18 -2.06
N VAL A 806 2.13 -12.69 -1.57
CA VAL A 806 2.08 -13.55 -0.39
C VAL A 806 1.64 -14.95 -0.78
N GLN A 807 2.47 -15.93 -0.45
CA GLN A 807 2.00 -17.31 -0.40
C GLN A 807 1.63 -17.64 1.03
N TYR A 808 0.49 -18.27 1.23
CA TYR A 808 -0.07 -18.58 2.52
C TYR A 808 -0.68 -19.97 2.53
N GLN A 809 -0.47 -20.69 3.63
CA GLN A 809 -1.20 -21.90 3.94
C GLN A 809 -1.49 -21.94 5.45
N ASP A 810 -2.77 -22.12 5.78
CA ASP A 810 -3.22 -22.43 7.14
C ASP A 810 -3.28 -23.97 7.30
N PRO A 811 -2.91 -24.55 8.46
CA PRO A 811 -3.12 -25.98 8.71
C PRO A 811 -4.59 -26.40 8.71
N ALA A 812 -5.54 -25.46 8.86
CA ALA A 812 -6.97 -25.70 8.77
C ALA A 812 -7.51 -25.36 7.37
N GLY A 813 -7.91 -26.40 6.62
CA GLY A 813 -8.53 -26.25 5.30
C GLY A 813 -9.09 -27.57 4.76
N GLU A 814 -9.96 -27.50 3.76
CA GLU A 814 -10.36 -28.63 2.93
C GLU A 814 -9.64 -28.52 1.58
N VAL A 815 -8.63 -29.38 1.39
CA VAL A 815 -7.88 -29.44 0.14
C VAL A 815 -8.74 -30.11 -0.92
N VAL A 816 -9.28 -29.32 -1.86
CA VAL A 816 -10.01 -29.84 -3.02
C VAL A 816 -9.05 -30.60 -3.91
N ASP A 817 -7.89 -30.00 -4.20
CA ASP A 817 -6.78 -30.59 -4.94
C ASP A 817 -5.45 -29.89 -4.62
N ASP A 818 -4.43 -30.64 -4.19
CA ASP A 818 -3.04 -30.19 -4.09
C ASP A 818 -2.15 -30.79 -5.19
N PHE A 819 -2.73 -31.63 -6.06
CA PHE A 819 -2.06 -32.32 -7.15
C PHE A 819 -0.89 -33.20 -6.72
N GLU A 820 -0.73 -33.56 -5.43
CA GLU A 820 0.45 -34.28 -4.92
C GLU A 820 0.37 -35.81 -5.14
N GLU A 821 -0.70 -36.32 -5.79
CA GLU A 821 -0.82 -37.73 -6.16
C GLU A 821 0.16 -38.17 -7.27
N THR A 822 0.13 -39.47 -7.59
CA THR A 822 0.98 -40.00 -8.67
C THR A 822 0.51 -39.51 -10.04
N HIS A 823 1.35 -38.71 -10.70
CA HIS A 823 1.04 -38.15 -12.01
C HIS A 823 0.97 -39.20 -13.12
N THR A 824 -0.06 -39.06 -13.96
CA THR A 824 -0.24 -39.78 -15.22
C THR A 824 -0.84 -38.81 -16.24
N PRO A 825 -0.89 -39.12 -17.55
CA PRO A 825 -1.53 -38.21 -18.52
C PRO A 825 -3.02 -37.90 -18.29
N THR A 826 -3.65 -38.51 -17.28
CA THR A 826 -5.04 -38.30 -16.89
C THR A 826 -5.19 -38.14 -15.37
N SER A 827 -4.12 -37.90 -14.61
CA SER A 827 -4.25 -37.68 -13.16
C SER A 827 -5.05 -36.42 -12.87
N TRP A 828 -4.80 -35.37 -13.66
CA TRP A 828 -5.46 -34.06 -13.56
C TRP A 828 -6.98 -34.12 -13.54
N GLN A 829 -7.58 -35.21 -14.04
CA GLN A 829 -9.02 -35.41 -14.11
C GLN A 829 -9.65 -35.85 -12.78
N ASN A 830 -8.87 -36.01 -11.71
CA ASN A 830 -9.35 -36.47 -10.41
C ASN A 830 -8.72 -35.62 -9.31
N SER A 831 -9.56 -35.06 -8.44
CA SER A 831 -9.07 -34.23 -7.34
C SER A 831 -8.78 -35.03 -6.07
N ALA A 832 -8.01 -34.45 -5.14
CA ALA A 832 -7.67 -35.05 -3.84
C ALA A 832 -8.91 -35.50 -3.03
N ILE A 833 -10.02 -34.77 -3.10
CA ILE A 833 -11.31 -35.16 -2.46
C ILE A 833 -12.08 -36.25 -3.23
N GLY A 834 -11.54 -36.78 -4.32
CA GLY A 834 -12.17 -37.78 -5.18
C GLY A 834 -13.23 -37.19 -6.11
N GLY A 835 -13.13 -35.89 -6.41
CA GLY A 835 -13.90 -35.18 -7.43
C GLY A 835 -13.43 -35.52 -8.84
N THR A 836 -14.25 -35.19 -9.84
CA THR A 836 -13.81 -35.15 -11.24
C THR A 836 -13.41 -33.73 -11.58
N VAL A 837 -12.29 -33.58 -12.28
CA VAL A 837 -11.88 -32.32 -12.89
C VAL A 837 -12.06 -32.42 -14.40
N ASP A 838 -12.70 -31.43 -15.01
CA ASP A 838 -13.01 -31.40 -16.45
C ASP A 838 -12.87 -29.96 -16.97
N HIS A 839 -12.45 -29.82 -18.24
CA HIS A 839 -12.43 -28.52 -18.93
C HIS A 839 -13.54 -28.44 -19.98
N ALA A 840 -14.54 -29.33 -19.92
CA ALA A 840 -15.69 -29.42 -20.82
C ALA A 840 -15.34 -29.52 -22.33
N GLY A 841 -14.08 -29.76 -22.68
CA GLY A 841 -13.60 -29.71 -24.06
C GLY A 841 -13.46 -28.29 -24.64
N THR A 842 -13.37 -27.26 -23.80
CA THR A 842 -13.18 -25.85 -24.21
C THR A 842 -11.71 -25.54 -24.45
N LEU A 843 -10.84 -25.79 -23.45
CA LEU A 843 -9.38 -25.54 -23.55
C LEU A 843 -8.74 -26.13 -24.82
N PRO A 844 -7.72 -25.44 -25.39
CA PRO A 844 -7.03 -25.87 -26.61
C PRO A 844 -6.30 -27.21 -26.49
N ASP A 845 -5.78 -27.54 -25.30
CA ASP A 845 -5.09 -28.78 -24.98
C ASP A 845 -5.44 -29.27 -23.56
N ASP A 846 -5.28 -30.58 -23.30
CA ASP A 846 -5.47 -31.14 -21.95
C ASP A 846 -4.42 -30.52 -20.98
N PRO A 847 -4.81 -30.09 -19.76
CA PRO A 847 -3.86 -29.62 -18.75
C PRO A 847 -2.76 -30.63 -18.42
N THR A 848 -1.59 -30.14 -18.02
CA THR A 848 -0.46 -30.98 -17.61
C THR A 848 -0.27 -30.90 -16.10
N GLU A 849 -0.44 -32.03 -15.42
CA GLU A 849 -0.15 -32.18 -13.99
C GLU A 849 1.19 -32.93 -13.80
N ASP A 850 2.13 -32.31 -13.11
CA ASP A 850 3.41 -32.91 -12.68
C ASP A 850 4.06 -32.02 -11.59
N GLU A 851 5.27 -32.38 -11.14
CA GLU A 851 6.12 -31.49 -10.35
C GLU A 851 6.34 -30.17 -11.11
N LEU A 852 6.05 -29.01 -10.48
CA LEU A 852 5.98 -27.72 -11.18
C LEU A 852 7.28 -27.34 -11.90
N TYR A 853 8.42 -27.59 -11.25
CA TYR A 853 9.73 -27.34 -11.85
C TYR A 853 10.07 -28.25 -13.05
N ASP A 854 9.36 -29.36 -13.26
CA ASP A 854 9.53 -30.26 -14.40
C ASP A 854 8.66 -29.82 -15.60
N VAL A 855 7.49 -29.21 -15.36
CA VAL A 855 6.59 -28.68 -16.41
C VAL A 855 6.94 -27.25 -16.82
N ASP A 856 7.47 -26.45 -15.90
CA ASP A 856 8.07 -25.15 -16.17
C ASP A 856 9.49 -25.07 -15.60
N ASP A 857 10.47 -24.85 -16.49
CA ASP A 857 11.87 -24.75 -16.08
C ASP A 857 12.18 -23.47 -15.29
N ARG A 858 11.19 -22.59 -15.10
CA ARG A 858 11.27 -21.34 -14.33
C ARG A 858 10.51 -21.37 -13.02
N SER A 859 9.71 -22.40 -12.78
CA SER A 859 9.01 -22.57 -11.51
C SER A 859 10.02 -22.93 -10.41
N PRO A 860 10.11 -22.15 -9.32
CA PRO A 860 11.02 -22.42 -8.21
C PRO A 860 10.44 -23.46 -7.24
N HIS A 861 9.26 -24.00 -7.54
CA HIS A 861 8.47 -24.82 -6.65
C HIS A 861 8.81 -26.31 -6.77
N VAL A 862 8.73 -27.00 -5.63
CA VAL A 862 8.94 -28.46 -5.53
C VAL A 862 7.64 -29.20 -5.23
N THR A 863 6.54 -28.48 -5.11
CA THR A 863 5.18 -29.04 -5.15
C THR A 863 4.84 -29.45 -6.58
N SER A 864 3.80 -30.27 -6.68
CA SER A 864 3.14 -30.58 -7.92
C SER A 864 2.07 -29.54 -8.21
N GLY A 865 1.61 -29.46 -9.45
CA GLY A 865 0.54 -28.56 -9.81
C GLY A 865 0.10 -28.75 -11.25
N LEU A 866 -0.81 -27.88 -11.68
CA LEU A 866 -1.48 -27.95 -12.96
C LEU A 866 -1.04 -26.78 -13.86
N LEU A 867 -0.39 -27.08 -14.98
CA LEU A 867 -0.11 -26.13 -16.04
C LEU A 867 -1.24 -26.18 -17.09
N LEU A 868 -1.86 -25.04 -17.38
CA LEU A 868 -2.94 -24.93 -18.37
C LEU A 868 -2.81 -23.66 -19.23
N GLU A 869 -3.23 -23.75 -20.48
CA GLU A 869 -3.29 -22.66 -21.46
C GLU A 869 -4.74 -22.52 -21.95
N TRP A 870 -5.21 -21.29 -22.16
CA TRP A 870 -6.51 -20.99 -22.78
C TRP A 870 -6.35 -19.99 -23.93
N ASP A 871 -7.26 -20.05 -24.90
CA ASP A 871 -7.24 -19.18 -26.09
C ASP A 871 -8.63 -18.66 -26.53
N ASP A 872 -9.67 -18.93 -25.75
CA ASP A 872 -11.02 -18.41 -25.94
C ASP A 872 -11.66 -17.99 -24.60
N ALA A 873 -12.46 -16.92 -24.63
CA ALA A 873 -13.17 -16.41 -23.44
C ALA A 873 -14.24 -17.39 -22.88
N SER A 874 -14.56 -18.48 -23.60
CA SER A 874 -15.43 -19.55 -23.11
C SER A 874 -14.69 -20.74 -22.47
N ASP A 875 -13.37 -20.64 -22.34
CA ASP A 875 -12.56 -21.66 -21.70
C ASP A 875 -12.78 -21.71 -20.19
N GLU A 876 -12.74 -22.92 -19.62
CA GLU A 876 -13.01 -23.15 -18.21
C GLU A 876 -12.32 -24.42 -17.67
N LEU A 877 -12.14 -24.49 -16.35
CA LEU A 877 -11.71 -25.68 -15.61
C LEU A 877 -12.59 -25.88 -14.38
N GLN A 878 -13.22 -27.05 -14.25
CA GLN A 878 -14.26 -27.34 -13.25
C GLN A 878 -13.82 -28.45 -12.30
N PHE A 879 -13.97 -28.25 -11.00
CA PHE A 879 -13.72 -29.23 -9.93
C PHE A 879 -15.03 -29.67 -9.29
N THR A 880 -15.46 -30.91 -9.54
CA THR A 880 -16.67 -31.47 -8.92
C THR A 880 -16.44 -31.77 -7.44
N VAL A 881 -17.26 -31.21 -6.55
CA VAL A 881 -17.24 -31.44 -5.09
C VAL A 881 -18.15 -32.62 -4.70
N PRO A 882 -17.59 -33.76 -4.23
CA PRO A 882 -18.38 -34.93 -3.82
C PRO A 882 -19.17 -34.68 -2.53
N SER A 883 -20.24 -35.45 -2.30
CA SER A 883 -21.19 -35.22 -1.20
C SER A 883 -20.63 -35.14 0.22
N GLY A 884 -19.40 -35.61 0.46
CA GLY A 884 -18.73 -35.54 1.76
C GLY A 884 -18.10 -34.17 2.07
N HIS A 885 -17.92 -33.32 1.05
CA HIS A 885 -17.08 -32.11 1.08
C HIS A 885 -17.86 -30.84 0.71
N ARG A 886 -19.19 -30.93 0.56
CA ARG A 886 -20.03 -29.86 -0.01
C ARG A 886 -20.44 -28.76 0.94
N ASP A 887 -20.38 -29.05 2.24
CA ASP A 887 -20.69 -28.07 3.27
C ASP A 887 -19.41 -27.32 3.60
N VAL A 888 -19.29 -26.12 3.05
CA VAL A 888 -18.11 -25.25 3.19
C VAL A 888 -18.38 -24.08 4.12
N THR A 889 -19.50 -24.10 4.86
CA THR A 889 -19.88 -23.03 5.80
C THR A 889 -18.94 -22.86 6.99
N GLY A 890 -17.97 -23.75 7.14
CA GLY A 890 -16.95 -23.69 8.19
C GLY A 890 -15.68 -22.94 7.79
N TYR A 891 -15.56 -22.48 6.54
CA TYR A 891 -14.39 -21.80 5.99
C TYR A 891 -14.71 -20.34 5.66
N ASP A 892 -13.67 -19.53 5.49
CA ASP A 892 -13.77 -18.09 5.21
C ASP A 892 -13.53 -17.75 3.73
N ALA A 893 -12.76 -18.56 3.00
CA ALA A 893 -12.41 -18.32 1.61
C ALA A 893 -12.34 -19.60 0.75
N VAL A 894 -12.47 -19.42 -0.56
CA VAL A 894 -11.91 -20.35 -1.55
C VAL A 894 -10.54 -19.80 -1.96
N SER A 895 -9.50 -20.62 -1.83
CA SER A 895 -8.11 -20.22 -1.99
C SER A 895 -7.41 -21.11 -3.01
N PHE A 896 -6.45 -20.54 -3.74
CA PHE A 896 -5.62 -21.28 -4.68
C PHE A 896 -4.29 -20.56 -4.89
N ARG A 897 -3.23 -21.31 -5.18
CA ARG A 897 -1.93 -20.78 -5.58
C ARG A 897 -1.90 -20.67 -7.10
N VAL A 898 -1.44 -19.54 -7.60
CA VAL A 898 -1.38 -19.27 -9.04
C VAL A 898 -0.17 -18.43 -9.42
N THR A 899 0.36 -18.65 -10.62
CA THR A 899 1.36 -17.78 -11.25
C THR A 899 1.23 -17.81 -12.76
N GLN A 900 1.65 -16.74 -13.43
CA GLN A 900 1.82 -16.74 -14.88
C GLN A 900 3.08 -17.54 -15.24
N LYS A 901 2.99 -18.40 -16.25
CA LYS A 901 4.17 -19.09 -16.76
C LYS A 901 5.13 -18.10 -17.44
N VAL A 902 6.37 -18.06 -16.97
CA VAL A 902 7.40 -17.18 -17.52
C VAL A 902 7.65 -17.46 -19.00
N GLY A 903 7.56 -16.39 -19.82
CA GLY A 903 7.89 -16.43 -21.24
C GLY A 903 6.83 -17.08 -22.12
N SER A 904 5.62 -17.31 -21.60
CA SER A 904 4.49 -17.73 -22.43
C SER A 904 4.05 -16.60 -23.37
N PRO A 905 3.87 -16.86 -24.68
CA PRO A 905 3.29 -15.88 -25.60
C PRO A 905 1.77 -15.76 -25.50
N ALA A 906 1.10 -16.63 -24.73
CA ALA A 906 -0.34 -16.59 -24.50
C ALA A 906 -0.72 -15.57 -23.42
N ASN A 907 0.20 -15.29 -22.48
CA ASN A 907 -0.03 -14.30 -21.43
C ASN A 907 -0.04 -12.86 -22.00
N PRO A 908 -0.93 -11.99 -21.50
CA PRO A 908 -0.92 -10.57 -21.81
C PRO A 908 0.35 -9.90 -21.26
N ALA A 909 0.59 -8.65 -21.66
CA ALA A 909 1.55 -7.82 -20.96
C ALA A 909 0.92 -7.35 -19.64
N GLY A 910 1.62 -7.50 -18.52
CA GLY A 910 1.11 -7.14 -17.18
C GLY A 910 0.43 -8.29 -16.43
N GLU A 911 -0.46 -7.94 -15.50
CA GLU A 911 -1.16 -8.90 -14.65
C GLU A 911 -2.19 -9.73 -15.44
N GLN A 912 -2.47 -10.92 -14.95
CA GLN A 912 -3.48 -11.84 -15.50
C GLN A 912 -4.74 -11.80 -14.62
N ASP A 913 -5.90 -12.16 -15.19
CA ASP A 913 -7.15 -12.18 -14.42
C ASP A 913 -8.13 -13.25 -14.93
N LEU A 914 -8.96 -13.75 -14.02
CA LEU A 914 -9.95 -14.80 -14.28
C LEU A 914 -11.12 -14.68 -13.30
N TYR A 915 -12.18 -15.45 -13.55
CA TYR A 915 -13.28 -15.60 -12.61
C TYR A 915 -13.17 -16.91 -11.83
N VAL A 916 -13.51 -16.86 -10.55
CA VAL A 916 -13.82 -18.04 -9.74
C VAL A 916 -15.32 -18.15 -9.58
N ALA A 917 -15.87 -19.34 -9.81
CA ALA A 917 -17.29 -19.62 -9.68
C ALA A 917 -17.58 -20.75 -8.70
N LEU A 918 -18.68 -20.64 -7.97
CA LEU A 918 -19.27 -21.73 -7.19
C LEU A 918 -20.66 -22.08 -7.72
N GLU A 919 -20.93 -23.38 -7.89
CA GLU A 919 -22.27 -23.91 -8.19
C GLU A 919 -22.83 -24.69 -6.99
N ASP A 920 -24.08 -24.44 -6.59
CA ASP A 920 -24.77 -25.22 -5.55
C ASP A 920 -25.64 -26.38 -6.08
N GLY A 921 -26.17 -27.20 -5.15
CA GLY A 921 -27.03 -28.34 -5.48
C GLY A 921 -28.36 -28.01 -6.16
N SER A 922 -28.75 -26.73 -6.24
CA SER A 922 -29.91 -26.25 -6.97
C SER A 922 -29.58 -25.83 -8.41
N GLY A 923 -28.30 -25.75 -8.75
CA GLY A 923 -27.78 -25.23 -10.03
C GLY A 923 -27.64 -23.71 -10.04
N THR A 924 -27.57 -23.07 -8.87
CA THR A 924 -27.27 -21.63 -8.76
C THR A 924 -25.76 -21.46 -8.88
N VAL A 925 -25.33 -20.63 -9.82
CA VAL A 925 -23.92 -20.28 -10.05
C VAL A 925 -23.72 -18.81 -9.68
N ARG A 926 -22.60 -18.52 -9.03
CA ARG A 926 -22.12 -17.15 -8.86
C ARG A 926 -20.62 -17.09 -9.12
N GLN A 927 -20.23 -16.11 -9.93
CA GLN A 927 -18.87 -15.86 -10.38
C GLN A 927 -18.34 -14.56 -9.77
N THR A 928 -17.06 -14.53 -9.42
CA THR A 928 -16.39 -13.35 -8.90
C THR A 928 -14.99 -13.19 -9.49
N LYS A 929 -14.62 -11.94 -9.77
CA LYS A 929 -13.36 -11.54 -10.40
C LYS A 929 -12.20 -11.70 -9.41
N VAL A 930 -11.11 -12.35 -9.81
CA VAL A 930 -9.94 -12.55 -8.94
C VAL A 930 -9.27 -11.22 -8.60
N SER A 931 -9.07 -10.35 -9.59
CA SER A 931 -8.44 -9.04 -9.40
C SER A 931 -9.18 -8.11 -8.43
N ALA A 932 -10.38 -8.46 -7.97
CA ALA A 932 -11.10 -7.71 -6.95
C ALA A 932 -10.59 -7.98 -5.52
N PHE A 933 -9.76 -9.03 -5.34
CA PHE A 933 -9.26 -9.48 -4.05
C PHE A 933 -7.73 -9.63 -4.03
N ASP A 934 -7.13 -10.10 -5.12
CA ASP A 934 -5.68 -10.28 -5.22
C ASP A 934 -5.24 -10.28 -6.70
N ALA A 935 -3.96 -10.01 -6.95
CA ALA A 935 -3.37 -10.00 -8.28
C ALA A 935 -2.84 -11.38 -8.68
N ILE A 936 -2.85 -11.65 -9.99
CA ILE A 936 -2.04 -12.69 -10.61
C ILE A 936 -0.87 -11.98 -11.31
N PRO A 937 0.24 -11.73 -10.59
CA PRO A 937 1.23 -10.74 -11.02
C PRO A 937 2.01 -11.19 -12.24
N GLU A 938 2.47 -10.21 -13.02
CA GLU A 938 3.49 -10.45 -14.03
C GLU A 938 4.78 -10.92 -13.35
N PRO A 939 5.46 -11.96 -13.89
CA PRO A 939 6.74 -12.40 -13.34
C PRO A 939 7.80 -11.29 -13.38
N TYR A 940 8.47 -11.04 -12.25
CA TYR A 940 9.49 -9.99 -12.16
C TYR A 940 10.68 -10.25 -13.10
N GLU A 941 10.76 -9.46 -14.18
CA GLU A 941 11.74 -9.67 -15.25
C GLU A 941 13.19 -9.37 -14.82
N ARG A 942 14.02 -10.41 -14.81
CA ARG A 942 15.47 -10.36 -14.60
C ARG A 942 16.24 -10.21 -15.91
N TYR A 943 17.39 -9.54 -15.87
CA TYR A 943 18.26 -9.36 -17.04
C TYR A 943 18.70 -10.68 -17.67
N TYR A 944 18.98 -11.67 -16.84
CA TYR A 944 19.13 -13.04 -17.31
C TYR A 944 17.80 -13.72 -17.11
N ASP A 945 17.06 -13.92 -18.19
CA ASP A 945 15.69 -14.46 -18.18
C ASP A 945 15.61 -15.66 -17.25
N ARG A 946 16.55 -16.61 -17.40
CA ARG A 946 17.28 -17.24 -16.28
C ARG A 946 16.63 -17.37 -14.89
N PHE A 947 16.59 -16.21 -14.25
CA PHE A 947 16.34 -16.01 -12.84
C PHE A 947 15.01 -15.31 -12.60
N THR A 948 14.29 -14.94 -13.67
CA THR A 948 12.84 -14.68 -13.63
C THR A 948 12.15 -15.99 -13.23
N LYS A 949 11.19 -15.89 -12.31
CA LYS A 949 10.54 -17.03 -11.66
C LYS A 949 9.04 -16.99 -11.92
N SER A 950 8.45 -18.13 -12.25
CA SER A 950 7.01 -18.37 -12.13
C SER A 950 6.72 -18.58 -10.64
N ALA A 951 6.77 -17.49 -9.86
CA ALA A 951 6.59 -17.53 -8.42
C ALA A 951 5.09 -17.49 -8.11
N MET A 952 4.58 -18.50 -7.41
CA MET A 952 3.18 -18.55 -7.00
C MET A 952 2.83 -17.44 -6.00
N ASN A 953 1.58 -16.98 -6.10
CA ASN A 953 0.87 -16.15 -5.13
C ASN A 953 -0.36 -16.92 -4.63
N THR A 954 -0.73 -16.79 -3.36
CA THR A 954 -1.97 -17.39 -2.84
C THR A 954 -3.10 -16.38 -2.98
N VAL A 955 -4.01 -16.61 -3.93
CA VAL A 955 -5.26 -15.86 -4.03
C VAL A 955 -6.25 -16.42 -3.02
N ARG A 956 -6.89 -15.54 -2.24
CA ARG A 956 -7.98 -15.90 -1.30
C ARG A 956 -9.23 -15.11 -1.64
N VAL A 957 -10.25 -15.78 -2.18
CA VAL A 957 -11.55 -15.17 -2.49
C VAL A 957 -12.51 -15.44 -1.33
N PRO A 958 -12.96 -14.42 -0.59
CA PRO A 958 -13.87 -14.61 0.55
C PRO A 958 -15.16 -15.32 0.13
N LEU A 959 -15.61 -16.30 0.92
CA LEU A 959 -16.89 -16.99 0.66
C LEU A 959 -18.08 -16.04 0.72
N ASP A 960 -17.94 -14.92 1.43
CA ASP A 960 -18.90 -13.82 1.44
C ASP A 960 -19.19 -13.26 0.04
N ALA A 961 -18.24 -13.28 -0.91
CA ALA A 961 -18.50 -12.91 -2.30
C ALA A 961 -19.62 -13.75 -2.93
N PHE A 962 -19.77 -15.01 -2.49
CA PHE A 962 -20.74 -15.95 -3.05
C PHE A 962 -22.12 -15.91 -2.38
N VAL A 963 -22.23 -15.30 -1.19
CA VAL A 963 -23.47 -15.27 -0.40
C VAL A 963 -24.00 -13.88 -0.10
N ILE A 964 -23.15 -12.85 -0.18
CA ILE A 964 -23.53 -11.49 0.14
C ILE A 964 -24.65 -11.03 -0.79
N LYS A 965 -25.57 -10.24 -0.25
CA LYS A 965 -26.74 -9.80 -0.99
C LYS A 965 -26.33 -8.82 -2.08
N VAL A 966 -26.57 -9.18 -3.33
CA VAL A 966 -26.35 -8.29 -4.48
C VAL A 966 -27.56 -8.34 -5.42
N PRO A 967 -28.01 -7.20 -5.99
CA PRO A 967 -29.03 -7.23 -7.03
C PRO A 967 -28.50 -7.91 -8.29
N GLY A 968 -29.25 -8.85 -8.86
CA GLY A 968 -28.87 -9.57 -10.07
C GLY A 968 -28.73 -11.08 -9.83
N PRO A 969 -27.56 -11.57 -9.40
CA PRO A 969 -27.30 -12.99 -9.21
C PRO A 969 -27.81 -13.49 -7.85
N ASP A 970 -28.39 -14.69 -7.85
CA ASP A 970 -28.80 -15.39 -6.64
C ASP A 970 -27.58 -15.79 -5.78
N ALA A 971 -27.78 -15.93 -4.47
CA ALA A 971 -26.73 -16.38 -3.55
C ALA A 971 -26.57 -17.91 -3.63
N VAL A 972 -25.34 -18.39 -3.54
CA VAL A 972 -24.99 -19.81 -3.54
C VAL A 972 -25.29 -20.42 -2.17
N ASP A 973 -25.89 -21.62 -2.12
CA ASP A 973 -26.02 -22.38 -0.88
C ASP A 973 -24.70 -23.07 -0.51
N LEU A 974 -23.92 -22.43 0.38
CA LEU A 974 -22.64 -22.96 0.88
C LEU A 974 -22.75 -24.29 1.64
N THR A 975 -23.96 -24.76 1.96
CA THR A 975 -24.15 -26.10 2.59
C THR A 975 -24.16 -27.25 1.58
N ASP A 976 -24.21 -26.95 0.27
CA ASP A 976 -24.30 -27.95 -0.80
C ASP A 976 -23.56 -27.52 -2.08
N VAL A 977 -22.33 -27.00 -1.95
CA VAL A 977 -21.45 -26.66 -3.08
C VAL A 977 -21.12 -27.91 -3.89
N ARG A 978 -21.32 -27.86 -5.20
CA ARG A 978 -21.15 -28.97 -6.15
C ARG A 978 -19.97 -28.81 -7.06
N GLU A 979 -19.55 -27.58 -7.31
CA GLU A 979 -18.51 -27.27 -8.25
C GLU A 979 -17.76 -26.02 -7.80
N VAL A 980 -16.43 -26.03 -8.00
CA VAL A 980 -15.55 -24.86 -8.00
C VAL A 980 -14.99 -24.76 -9.41
N SER A 981 -15.10 -23.60 -10.05
CA SER A 981 -14.67 -23.44 -11.45
C SER A 981 -13.80 -22.21 -11.63
N PHE A 982 -12.78 -22.34 -12.48
CA PHE A 982 -11.97 -21.25 -13.00
C PHE A 982 -12.46 -20.96 -14.42
N GLU A 983 -12.88 -19.73 -14.69
CA GLU A 983 -13.43 -19.33 -15.97
C GLU A 983 -12.61 -18.19 -16.57
N PHE A 984 -12.21 -18.35 -17.83
CA PHE A 984 -11.22 -17.51 -18.49
C PHE A 984 -11.85 -16.44 -19.41
N GLU A 985 -13.06 -15.97 -19.08
CA GLU A 985 -13.79 -14.97 -19.88
C GLU A 985 -13.15 -13.57 -19.85
N ARG A 986 -12.37 -13.27 -18.81
CA ARG A 986 -11.86 -11.93 -18.56
C ARG A 986 -10.74 -11.53 -19.53
N GLU A 987 -9.66 -12.30 -19.55
CA GLU A 987 -8.59 -12.18 -20.53
C GLU A 987 -8.68 -13.36 -21.48
N PRO A 988 -8.82 -13.17 -22.81
CA PRO A 988 -9.17 -14.26 -23.72
C PRO A 988 -8.02 -15.23 -24.01
N THR A 989 -6.80 -14.95 -23.53
CA THR A 989 -5.63 -15.84 -23.68
C THR A 989 -4.77 -15.83 -22.43
N GLY A 990 -4.15 -16.96 -22.11
CA GLY A 990 -3.19 -17.04 -21.01
C GLY A 990 -2.63 -18.44 -20.80
N GLU A 991 -1.56 -18.52 -20.01
CA GLU A 991 -0.93 -19.76 -19.58
C GLU A 991 -0.43 -19.62 -18.14
N ILE A 992 -1.02 -20.38 -17.23
CA ILE A 992 -0.79 -20.28 -15.77
C ILE A 992 -0.47 -21.64 -15.16
N GLU A 993 0.22 -21.62 -14.03
CA GLU A 993 0.32 -22.74 -13.09
C GLU A 993 -0.70 -22.53 -11.96
N ILE A 994 -1.48 -23.56 -11.62
CA ILE A 994 -2.39 -23.60 -10.47
C ILE A 994 -1.96 -24.73 -9.51
N ASP A 995 -2.00 -24.48 -8.21
CA ASP A 995 -1.74 -25.44 -7.14
C ASP A 995 -2.68 -25.15 -5.96
N SER A 996 -2.89 -26.13 -5.07
CA SER A 996 -3.51 -25.98 -3.75
C SER A 996 -4.87 -25.30 -3.81
N VAL A 997 -5.81 -25.88 -4.54
CA VAL A 997 -7.21 -25.44 -4.58
C VAL A 997 -7.89 -25.91 -3.29
N GLU A 998 -8.33 -24.98 -2.46
CA GLU A 998 -8.77 -25.27 -1.08
C GLU A 998 -9.95 -24.39 -0.65
N PHE A 999 -10.71 -24.87 0.33
CA PHE A 999 -11.51 -24.00 1.20
C PHE A 999 -10.72 -23.77 2.50
N THR A 1000 -10.49 -22.51 2.87
CA THR A 1000 -9.58 -22.14 3.98
C THR A 1000 -10.25 -21.18 4.96
N ASP A 1001 -9.82 -21.21 6.22
CA ASP A 1001 -10.11 -20.18 7.24
C ASP A 1001 -9.34 -18.88 7.00
#